data_AF-S2WIJ8-F1
#
_entry.id   AF-S2WIJ8-F1
#
_cell.length_a   1.000
_cell.length_b   1.000
_cell.length_c   1.000
_cell.angle_alpha   90.00
_cell.angle_beta   90.00
_cell.angle_gamma   90.00
#
_symmetry.space_group_name_H-M   'P 1'
#
loop_
_entity.id
_entity.type
_entity.pdbx_description
1 polymer ?
#
loop_
_entity_poly.entity_id
_entity_poly.type
_entity_poly.pdbx_seq_one_letter_code
_entity_poly.pdbx_strand_id
1 'polypeptide(L)'
;MHKKLFGAIGAIVLVLFTIIGPAGVVSADAATPWDEIVAKAQAAGEVEAAIDGDVTLAPDSPQLVVKAGSTLTLTGGGTVVGAGKPAIKVEKGAILNLSGPSFTKAQFLVDGEMNFTAGAIKDTAVRGPVIFVNGGTLTIDGTAEFSGNDVSGTEGEISPEGLENEKYAPITAYDGTVNVKGGVISGNRNILKGGAIGLWGSTEKMAALNISGGKITKNHAEHPTKNALGGAIFAENAAIGITGGKISENSTEYGGGLMQIGGTFKMSDGVFSKNSNGEYNGRGGGLLLDGVSTEISGGKFTENTANGFGGGLVIHGGEATIKGGVLEGNTALKSGGGVAFLGDAKATIEALNVTGNIAKGFWGGGGIYNDTNSTLTMLNTAIINNAIAEKTFLIGAGDHPVSKQGGGLWNCPTGSSVFNITNGVAIFDNKAPDAGPNKEYAGAGDDFASVTKHFAGTPKEGQPVTLSQRLLGGGERVWYQDGSLYGIHGNWAKEKQLPRYLEGGENNRIPFDTAINENKVFKSVPENDSKELAKKLASVVIEGNVVGNDVSYGHAAQAGLGISGGGIANNGKLIFGTEDTWKLKINKAWDSDDPNTRPEEIDVDVLVGKFKVDQVHLSKDNGWTAEVLNFPNPATLIDASTGEKLPITFRESGADGYDLAVVEEGDDQAKVYTFNLTNRKLVEVPVEKAWDDFENKHQLRPESIDVELVVDGKASGQKLTLNGDNSWKGKFEKLPKYKDGKELDYSVREVSVESYESKVSGDAKHGFVITNKVIEPTPTPTPTPTTPPKPKKPKLPRTGNAGEMFAITAIGLAAAAAIVLRRRGR
;
A
#
# COMPACT_ATOMS: atom_id res chain seq x y z
N MET A 1 -17.89 -7.56 70.89
CA MET A 1 -18.63 -8.51 71.75
C MET A 1 -18.84 -9.81 70.97
N HIS A 2 -18.57 -10.95 71.64
CA HIS A 2 -18.81 -12.38 71.30
C HIS A 2 -18.13 -12.96 70.02
N LYS A 3 -17.10 -13.83 70.07
CA LYS A 3 -16.81 -15.17 70.69
C LYS A 3 -17.62 -16.37 70.13
N LYS A 4 -16.88 -17.33 69.55
CA LYS A 4 -16.87 -18.83 69.67
C LYS A 4 -15.84 -19.34 68.64
N LEU A 5 -14.69 -19.98 68.89
CA LEU A 5 -14.14 -21.04 69.78
C LEU A 5 -14.57 -22.49 69.46
N PHE A 6 -13.60 -23.28 68.95
CA PHE A 6 -13.20 -24.70 69.22
C PHE A 6 -11.88 -24.90 68.41
N GLY A 7 -10.70 -25.37 68.86
CA GLY A 7 -10.26 -26.49 69.73
C GLY A 7 -10.04 -27.74 68.86
N ALA A 8 -8.89 -28.45 68.75
CA ALA A 8 -7.76 -28.66 69.68
C ALA A 8 -6.55 -29.44 69.04
N ILE A 9 -5.33 -29.20 69.59
CA ILE A 9 -4.20 -30.12 69.96
C ILE A 9 -3.35 -30.90 68.92
N GLY A 10 -2.02 -30.73 69.02
CA GLY A 10 -0.97 -31.70 68.63
C GLY A 10 0.44 -31.20 69.01
N ALA A 11 1.19 -31.95 69.82
CA ALA A 11 2.25 -31.48 70.72
C ALA A 11 3.71 -31.49 70.18
N ILE A 12 4.54 -30.70 70.87
CA ILE A 12 6.01 -30.55 70.78
C ILE A 12 6.73 -31.79 71.36
N VAL A 13 7.82 -32.23 70.72
CA VAL A 13 8.89 -33.00 71.39
C VAL A 13 10.25 -32.42 71.00
N LEU A 14 10.99 -32.01 72.02
CA LEU A 14 12.39 -31.60 72.01
C LEU A 14 13.18 -32.69 72.76
N VAL A 15 14.23 -33.26 72.16
CA VAL A 15 15.23 -34.03 72.90
C VAL A 15 16.63 -33.67 72.39
N LEU A 16 17.50 -33.39 73.35
CA LEU A 16 18.89 -32.95 73.22
C LEU A 16 19.74 -34.06 73.88
N PHE A 17 20.80 -34.52 73.22
CA PHE A 17 21.94 -35.18 73.89
C PHE A 17 23.23 -34.93 73.09
N THR A 18 24.28 -34.56 73.81
CA THR A 18 25.65 -34.31 73.35
C THR A 18 26.62 -35.34 73.96
N ILE A 19 27.76 -35.58 73.27
CA ILE A 19 29.17 -35.66 73.76
C ILE A 19 30.05 -36.80 73.13
N ILE A 20 31.02 -36.37 72.27
CA ILE A 20 32.49 -36.73 72.08
C ILE A 20 32.87 -38.22 71.84
N GLY A 21 33.74 -38.69 70.92
CA GLY A 21 34.82 -38.28 69.97
C GLY A 21 35.54 -39.60 69.49
N PRO A 22 36.59 -39.68 68.63
CA PRO A 22 37.61 -38.67 68.34
C PRO A 22 37.91 -38.45 66.82
N ALA A 23 38.87 -37.55 66.59
CA ALA A 23 39.34 -37.01 65.32
C ALA A 23 39.80 -38.05 64.28
N GLY A 24 39.43 -37.76 63.03
CA GLY A 24 40.18 -38.12 61.82
C GLY A 24 40.07 -36.95 60.84
N VAL A 25 41.16 -36.19 60.68
CA VAL A 25 41.28 -35.20 59.61
C VAL A 25 41.84 -35.92 58.40
N VAL A 26 41.04 -36.05 57.33
CA VAL A 26 41.50 -35.98 55.94
C VAL A 26 40.41 -35.26 55.15
N SER A 27 40.83 -34.16 54.50
CA SER A 27 40.06 -33.29 53.64
C SER A 27 39.61 -33.96 52.33
N ALA A 28 38.41 -33.62 51.92
CA ALA A 28 38.12 -33.12 50.57
C ALA A 28 36.87 -32.27 50.74
N ASP A 29 37.01 -30.94 50.66
CA ASP A 29 35.84 -30.07 50.46
C ASP A 29 35.14 -30.59 49.21
N ALA A 30 33.96 -31.19 49.37
CA ALA A 30 33.17 -31.60 48.22
C ALA A 30 32.85 -30.32 47.45
N ALA A 31 33.43 -30.19 46.25
CA ALA A 31 33.21 -29.05 45.37
C ALA A 31 31.70 -28.83 45.25
N THR A 32 31.24 -27.59 45.44
CA THR A 32 29.82 -27.31 45.22
C THR A 32 29.50 -27.59 43.74
N PRO A 33 28.24 -27.92 43.39
CA PRO A 33 27.87 -28.12 41.99
C PRO A 33 28.29 -26.95 41.08
N TRP A 34 28.39 -25.74 41.63
CA TRP A 34 28.92 -24.57 40.92
C TRP A 34 30.42 -24.65 40.62
N ASP A 35 31.25 -25.03 41.60
CA ASP A 35 32.70 -25.13 41.43
C ASP A 35 33.08 -26.15 40.34
N GLU A 36 32.33 -27.25 40.25
CA GLU A 36 32.50 -28.25 39.19
C GLU A 36 32.17 -27.69 37.80
N ILE A 37 31.10 -26.90 37.69
CA ILE A 37 30.72 -26.24 36.44
C ILE A 37 31.77 -25.18 36.06
N VAL A 38 32.27 -24.41 37.03
CA VAL A 38 33.35 -23.43 36.81
C VAL A 38 34.61 -24.12 36.30
N ALA A 39 35.00 -25.24 36.90
CA ALA A 39 36.16 -26.02 36.44
C ALA A 39 35.98 -26.53 35.00
N LYS A 40 34.78 -27.01 34.64
CA LYS A 40 34.45 -27.43 33.27
C LYS A 40 34.49 -26.26 32.28
N ALA A 41 33.95 -25.11 32.66
CA ALA A 41 33.90 -23.91 31.82
C ALA A 41 35.30 -23.36 31.44
N GLN A 42 36.32 -23.70 32.23
CA GLN A 42 37.71 -23.31 31.97
C GLN A 42 38.44 -24.24 30.98
N ALA A 43 37.84 -25.37 30.60
CA ALA A 43 38.43 -26.27 29.61
C ALA A 43 38.33 -25.69 28.19
N ALA A 44 39.35 -25.94 27.37
CA ALA A 44 39.38 -25.49 25.98
C ALA A 44 38.47 -26.34 25.08
N GLY A 45 37.82 -25.72 24.09
CA GLY A 45 36.99 -26.40 23.10
C GLY A 45 35.49 -26.36 23.42
N GLU A 46 34.73 -27.33 22.95
CA GLU A 46 33.29 -27.45 23.20
C GLU A 46 33.03 -28.25 24.47
N VAL A 47 32.32 -27.64 25.43
CA VAL A 47 32.02 -28.22 26.73
C VAL A 47 30.52 -28.12 26.99
N GLU A 48 29.92 -29.19 27.52
CA GLU A 48 28.53 -29.18 27.99
C GLU A 48 28.50 -29.45 29.51
N ALA A 49 27.66 -28.69 30.23
CA ALA A 49 27.41 -28.89 31.65
C ALA A 49 25.93 -28.71 31.99
N ALA A 50 25.35 -29.66 32.71
CA ALA A 50 23.96 -29.61 33.15
C ALA A 50 23.84 -29.01 34.56
N ILE A 51 22.83 -28.16 34.76
CA ILE A 51 22.38 -27.63 36.05
C ILE A 51 20.99 -28.20 36.31
N ASP A 52 20.91 -29.38 36.91
CA ASP A 52 19.63 -30.07 37.14
C ASP A 52 18.97 -29.74 38.48
N GLY A 53 19.74 -29.21 39.44
CA GLY A 53 19.26 -28.80 40.76
C GLY A 53 19.54 -27.33 41.04
N ASP A 54 18.85 -26.77 42.02
CA ASP A 54 19.04 -25.38 42.43
C ASP A 54 20.40 -25.18 43.11
N VAL A 55 21.06 -24.07 42.79
CA VAL A 55 22.39 -23.70 43.28
C VAL A 55 22.33 -22.26 43.83
N THR A 56 22.85 -22.03 45.03
CA THR A 56 22.95 -20.68 45.61
C THR A 56 24.41 -20.29 45.73
N LEU A 57 24.79 -19.16 45.15
CA LEU A 57 26.15 -18.64 45.17
C LEU A 57 26.38 -17.79 46.42
N ALA A 58 27.50 -18.03 47.09
CA ALA A 58 28.01 -17.17 48.14
C ALA A 58 28.70 -15.93 47.52
N PRO A 59 28.87 -14.83 48.28
CA PRO A 59 29.53 -13.62 47.77
C PRO A 59 30.97 -13.82 47.26
N ASP A 60 31.64 -14.89 47.69
CA ASP A 60 32.99 -15.31 47.34
C ASP A 60 33.02 -16.50 46.38
N SER A 61 31.87 -17.00 45.91
CA SER A 61 31.81 -18.06 44.91
C SER A 61 32.56 -17.64 43.63
N PRO A 62 33.33 -18.56 43.01
CA PRO A 62 34.13 -18.22 41.84
C PRO A 62 33.25 -17.84 40.64
N GLN A 63 33.72 -16.87 39.86
CA GLN A 63 33.08 -16.49 38.61
C GLN A 63 33.29 -17.58 37.55
N LEU A 64 32.23 -17.95 36.84
CA LEU A 64 32.31 -18.82 35.68
C LEU A 64 32.82 -18.01 34.48
N VAL A 65 34.00 -18.35 33.98
CA VAL A 65 34.64 -17.65 32.85
C VAL A 65 34.75 -18.59 31.64
N VAL A 66 34.04 -18.29 30.56
CA VAL A 66 34.19 -18.99 29.27
C VAL A 66 35.34 -18.35 28.51
N LYS A 67 36.40 -19.13 28.27
CA LYS A 67 37.66 -18.65 27.69
C LYS A 67 37.59 -18.47 26.18
N ALA A 68 38.33 -17.50 25.66
CA ALA A 68 38.46 -17.25 24.23
C ALA A 68 38.76 -18.55 23.44
N GLY A 69 38.05 -18.76 22.32
CA GLY A 69 38.18 -19.97 21.49
C GLY A 69 37.44 -21.20 22.02
N SER A 70 36.64 -21.06 23.09
CA SER A 70 35.87 -22.15 23.69
C SER A 70 34.36 -21.89 23.61
N THR A 71 33.58 -22.97 23.60
CA THR A 71 32.12 -22.95 23.61
C THR A 71 31.64 -23.69 24.85
N LEU A 72 30.83 -23.05 25.68
CA LEU A 72 30.16 -23.69 26.80
C LEU A 72 28.66 -23.76 26.54
N THR A 73 28.06 -24.94 26.65
CA THR A 73 26.61 -25.15 26.64
C THR A 73 26.13 -25.52 28.03
N LEU A 74 25.25 -24.70 28.60
CA LEU A 74 24.57 -24.97 29.86
C LEU A 74 23.16 -25.50 29.61
N THR A 75 22.88 -26.68 30.13
CA THR A 75 21.59 -27.39 30.03
C THR A 75 21.02 -27.65 31.44
N GLY A 76 19.87 -28.33 31.54
CA GLY A 76 19.21 -28.65 32.80
C GLY A 76 18.16 -27.61 33.23
N GLY A 77 17.34 -27.96 34.22
CA GLY A 77 16.17 -27.16 34.65
C GLY A 77 16.33 -26.45 36.00
N GLY A 78 17.49 -26.56 36.64
CA GLY A 78 17.77 -25.96 37.95
C GLY A 78 17.94 -24.44 37.91
N THR A 79 17.81 -23.80 39.07
CA THR A 79 17.94 -22.35 39.24
C THR A 79 19.23 -21.99 39.96
N VAL A 80 20.01 -21.08 39.38
CA VAL A 80 21.16 -20.44 40.02
C VAL A 80 20.73 -19.13 40.66
N VAL A 81 20.81 -19.06 42.00
CA VAL A 81 20.60 -17.85 42.80
C VAL A 81 21.97 -17.21 43.04
N GLY A 82 22.26 -16.12 42.34
CA GLY A 82 23.52 -15.39 42.48
C GLY A 82 23.59 -14.50 43.73
N ALA A 83 24.75 -13.88 43.92
CA ALA A 83 25.05 -12.99 45.06
C ALA A 83 24.90 -11.49 44.73
N GLY A 84 24.19 -11.14 43.64
CA GLY A 84 24.01 -9.76 43.19
C GLY A 84 25.24 -9.14 42.54
N LYS A 85 26.14 -9.97 42.00
CA LYS A 85 27.41 -9.59 41.35
C LYS A 85 27.59 -10.35 40.03
N PRO A 86 28.59 -9.99 39.20
CA PRO A 86 28.96 -10.78 38.01
C PRO A 86 29.27 -12.24 38.34
N ALA A 87 28.39 -13.14 37.91
CA ALA A 87 28.54 -14.58 38.12
C ALA A 87 29.15 -15.28 36.90
N ILE A 88 28.89 -14.74 35.70
CA ILE A 88 29.33 -15.34 34.43
C ILE A 88 30.03 -14.29 33.57
N LYS A 89 31.17 -14.66 32.98
CA LYS A 89 31.91 -13.88 31.99
C LYS A 89 32.17 -14.70 30.73
N VAL A 90 31.84 -14.14 29.58
CA VAL A 90 32.13 -14.70 28.25
C VAL A 90 33.19 -13.83 27.61
N GLU A 91 34.42 -14.34 27.50
CA GLU A 91 35.53 -13.59 26.90
C GLU A 91 35.35 -13.42 25.39
N LYS A 92 36.02 -12.42 24.83
CA LYS A 92 36.00 -12.17 23.38
C LYS A 92 36.43 -13.42 22.60
N GLY A 93 35.62 -13.85 21.64
CA GLY A 93 35.84 -15.06 20.86
C GLY A 93 35.43 -16.36 21.56
N ALA A 94 34.78 -16.28 22.72
CA ALA A 94 34.11 -17.41 23.38
C ALA A 94 32.60 -17.41 23.08
N ILE A 95 31.96 -18.57 23.22
CA ILE A 95 30.51 -18.75 23.01
C ILE A 95 29.89 -19.38 24.25
N LEU A 96 28.80 -18.80 24.76
CA LEU A 96 27.96 -19.38 25.81
C LEU A 96 26.57 -19.68 25.26
N ASN A 97 26.14 -20.94 25.30
CA ASN A 97 24.77 -21.35 24.98
C ASN A 97 24.02 -21.64 26.29
N LEU A 98 22.98 -20.87 26.60
CA LEU A 98 22.04 -21.12 27.69
C LEU A 98 20.78 -21.78 27.13
N SER A 99 20.62 -23.08 27.42
CA SER A 99 19.58 -23.93 26.83
C SER A 99 18.75 -24.66 27.90
N GLY A 100 18.32 -23.97 28.96
CA GLY A 100 17.47 -24.56 29.99
C GLY A 100 17.52 -23.91 31.39
N PRO A 101 18.70 -23.68 31.98
CA PRO A 101 18.75 -23.32 33.39
C PRO A 101 18.24 -21.90 33.64
N SER A 102 17.79 -21.67 34.88
CA SER A 102 17.29 -20.37 35.31
C SER A 102 18.29 -19.64 36.19
N PHE A 103 18.26 -18.31 36.17
CA PHE A 103 19.15 -17.45 36.94
C PHE A 103 18.35 -16.32 37.58
N THR A 104 18.69 -16.01 38.83
CA THR A 104 18.21 -14.83 39.56
C THR A 104 19.35 -14.25 40.38
N LYS A 105 19.36 -12.94 40.64
CA LYS A 105 20.43 -12.26 41.40
C LYS A 105 21.84 -12.48 40.82
N ALA A 106 21.95 -12.73 39.53
CA ALA A 106 23.20 -13.00 38.84
C ALA A 106 23.40 -12.04 37.66
N GLN A 107 24.61 -11.54 37.46
CA GLN A 107 24.95 -10.71 36.31
C GLN A 107 25.86 -11.45 35.32
N PHE A 108 25.73 -11.11 34.05
CA PHE A 108 26.45 -11.69 32.91
C PHE A 108 27.29 -10.61 32.21
N LEU A 109 28.57 -10.88 31.99
CA LEU A 109 29.47 -10.04 31.21
C LEU A 109 29.77 -10.74 29.88
N VAL A 110 29.45 -10.10 28.76
CA VAL A 110 29.49 -10.70 27.42
C VAL A 110 30.37 -9.88 26.49
N ASP A 111 31.66 -10.23 26.46
CA ASP A 111 32.63 -9.70 25.48
C ASP A 111 32.67 -10.58 24.19
N GLY A 112 32.21 -11.83 24.29
CA GLY A 112 32.08 -12.81 23.20
C GLY A 112 30.64 -12.95 22.67
N GLU A 113 30.16 -14.19 22.53
CA GLU A 113 28.80 -14.50 22.08
C GLU A 113 28.02 -15.25 23.16
N MET A 114 26.77 -14.84 23.39
CA MET A 114 25.84 -15.51 24.29
C MET A 114 24.52 -15.81 23.56
N ASN A 115 24.16 -17.09 23.47
CA ASN A 115 22.91 -17.58 22.90
C ASN A 115 21.98 -18.07 24.02
N PHE A 116 20.93 -17.31 24.29
CA PHE A 116 19.92 -17.63 25.30
C PHE A 116 18.66 -18.16 24.62
N THR A 117 18.47 -19.48 24.62
CA THR A 117 17.44 -20.18 23.83
C THR A 117 16.34 -20.83 24.68
N ALA A 118 16.65 -21.15 25.94
CA ALA A 118 15.69 -21.69 26.90
C ALA A 118 16.15 -21.42 28.35
N GLY A 119 15.20 -21.49 29.29
CA GLY A 119 15.40 -21.10 30.69
C GLY A 119 14.98 -19.65 30.96
N ALA A 120 15.28 -19.16 32.16
CA ALA A 120 14.86 -17.83 32.59
C ALA A 120 16.00 -17.03 33.23
N ILE A 121 16.13 -15.75 32.93
CA ILE A 121 16.93 -14.79 33.70
C ILE A 121 15.94 -13.78 34.28
N LYS A 122 15.64 -13.92 35.57
CA LYS A 122 14.49 -13.22 36.14
C LYS A 122 14.63 -12.76 37.58
N ASP A 123 13.72 -11.85 37.96
CA ASP A 123 13.55 -11.35 39.33
C ASP A 123 14.86 -10.87 39.95
N THR A 124 15.73 -10.30 39.12
CA THR A 124 17.06 -9.83 39.53
C THR A 124 16.99 -8.34 39.82
N ALA A 125 17.19 -7.99 41.10
CA ALA A 125 17.34 -6.61 41.56
C ALA A 125 18.80 -6.32 41.89
N VAL A 126 19.48 -5.55 41.05
CA VAL A 126 20.91 -5.22 41.16
C VAL A 126 21.18 -3.80 40.67
N ARG A 127 22.32 -3.22 41.08
CA ARG A 127 22.77 -1.92 40.55
C ARG A 127 23.69 -2.14 39.35
N GLY A 128 23.23 -1.72 38.17
CA GLY A 128 23.88 -1.99 36.88
C GLY A 128 23.14 -3.06 36.06
N PRO A 129 23.62 -3.37 34.85
CA PRO A 129 22.98 -4.33 33.95
C PRO A 129 22.95 -5.76 34.51
N VAL A 130 21.88 -6.50 34.23
CA VAL A 130 21.82 -7.95 34.44
C VAL A 130 22.62 -8.67 33.37
N ILE A 131 22.52 -8.22 32.11
CA ILE A 131 23.37 -8.67 31.00
C ILE A 131 24.07 -7.46 30.42
N PHE A 132 25.41 -7.46 30.49
CA PHE A 132 26.25 -6.43 29.89
C PHE A 132 26.99 -6.98 28.68
N VAL A 133 26.67 -6.47 27.50
CA VAL A 133 27.29 -6.83 26.22
C VAL A 133 28.28 -5.73 25.84
N ASN A 134 29.57 -6.05 25.77
CA ASN A 134 30.63 -5.08 25.52
C ASN A 134 31.40 -5.46 24.25
N GLY A 135 30.94 -4.93 23.11
CA GLY A 135 31.44 -5.32 21.79
C GLY A 135 31.10 -6.75 21.36
N GLY A 136 30.47 -7.54 22.23
CA GLY A 136 30.01 -8.90 21.97
C GLY A 136 28.63 -8.98 21.32
N THR A 137 28.05 -10.19 21.33
CA THR A 137 26.71 -10.47 20.80
C THR A 137 25.87 -11.24 21.81
N LEU A 138 24.64 -10.78 22.02
CA LEU A 138 23.59 -11.52 22.73
C LEU A 138 22.50 -11.92 21.73
N THR A 139 22.12 -13.18 21.71
CA THR A 139 20.96 -13.69 20.95
C THR A 139 19.94 -14.28 21.90
N ILE A 140 18.71 -13.78 21.88
CA ILE A 140 17.55 -14.31 22.61
C ILE A 140 16.62 -14.99 21.61
N ASP A 141 16.33 -16.26 21.84
CA ASP A 141 15.54 -17.09 20.93
C ASP A 141 14.71 -18.15 21.69
N GLY A 142 13.93 -18.94 20.94
CA GLY A 142 13.22 -20.09 21.46
C GLY A 142 12.24 -19.73 22.57
N THR A 143 12.43 -20.38 23.73
CA THR A 143 11.57 -20.24 24.91
C THR A 143 12.21 -19.43 26.03
N ALA A 144 13.35 -18.78 25.76
CA ALA A 144 14.06 -17.97 26.73
C ALA A 144 13.18 -16.87 27.34
N GLU A 145 13.25 -16.72 28.66
CA GLU A 145 12.52 -15.71 29.42
C GLU A 145 13.49 -14.75 30.10
N PHE A 146 13.39 -13.45 29.80
CA PHE A 146 14.10 -12.39 30.51
C PHE A 146 13.08 -11.48 31.20
N SER A 147 12.79 -11.70 32.48
CA SER A 147 11.61 -11.09 33.11
C SER A 147 11.78 -10.58 34.54
N GLY A 148 11.01 -9.56 34.92
CA GLY A 148 10.97 -9.07 36.31
C GLY A 148 12.29 -8.48 36.83
N ASN A 149 13.24 -8.17 35.95
CA ASN A 149 14.53 -7.62 36.36
C ASN A 149 14.42 -6.12 36.62
N ASP A 150 14.93 -5.66 37.75
CA ASP A 150 14.81 -4.28 38.21
C ASP A 150 16.19 -3.69 38.51
N VAL A 151 16.61 -2.73 37.69
CA VAL A 151 17.89 -2.03 37.84
C VAL A 151 17.71 -0.56 38.22
N SER A 152 16.52 -0.18 38.70
CA SER A 152 16.20 1.19 39.11
C SER A 152 16.83 1.62 40.44
N GLY A 153 17.41 0.68 41.19
CA GLY A 153 18.03 0.93 42.50
C GLY A 153 19.20 1.90 42.45
N THR A 154 19.23 2.86 43.38
CA THR A 154 20.26 3.91 43.46
C THR A 154 21.33 3.65 44.54
N GLU A 155 21.27 2.51 45.23
CA GLU A 155 22.17 2.12 46.32
C GLU A 155 23.12 1.00 45.89
N GLY A 156 24.35 0.98 46.42
CA GLY A 156 25.39 -0.01 46.07
C GLY A 156 26.37 0.47 44.99
N GLU A 157 27.32 -0.38 44.60
CA GLU A 157 28.26 -0.08 43.51
C GLU A 157 27.70 -0.54 42.16
N ILE A 158 27.95 0.24 41.11
CA ILE A 158 27.55 -0.14 39.74
C ILE A 158 28.53 -1.20 39.24
N SER A 159 28.01 -2.36 38.81
CA SER A 159 28.80 -3.41 38.18
C SER A 159 28.37 -3.65 36.73
N PRO A 160 29.31 -3.79 35.78
CA PRO A 160 30.76 -3.67 35.93
C PRO A 160 31.25 -2.24 36.23
N GLU A 161 32.45 -2.14 36.80
CA GLU A 161 33.11 -0.85 37.11
C GLU A 161 33.28 0.02 35.86
N GLY A 162 33.20 1.34 36.04
CA GLY A 162 33.40 2.32 34.97
C GLY A 162 32.13 2.66 34.18
N LEU A 163 31.00 2.00 34.44
CA LEU A 163 29.72 2.41 33.88
C LEU A 163 29.25 3.75 34.47
N GLU A 164 28.83 4.66 33.60
CA GLU A 164 28.21 5.90 34.01
C GLU A 164 26.84 5.64 34.64
N ASN A 165 26.52 6.40 35.69
CA ASN A 165 25.19 6.36 36.28
C ASN A 165 24.14 6.71 35.22
N GLU A 166 23.00 6.02 35.24
CA GLU A 166 21.88 6.22 34.29
C GLU A 166 22.18 5.83 32.82
N LYS A 167 23.37 5.34 32.47
CA LYS A 167 23.69 4.77 31.15
C LYS A 167 23.71 3.23 31.17
N TYR A 168 22.67 2.63 31.70
CA TYR A 168 22.45 1.19 31.62
C TYR A 168 20.96 0.89 31.72
N ALA A 169 20.60 -0.28 31.21
CA ALA A 169 19.31 -0.95 31.29
C ALA A 169 19.54 -2.42 31.73
N PRO A 170 18.48 -3.20 32.05
CA PRO A 170 18.63 -4.61 32.43
C PRO A 170 19.48 -5.42 31.44
N ILE A 171 19.27 -5.22 30.13
CA ILE A 171 20.18 -5.63 29.06
C ILE A 171 20.85 -4.37 28.53
N THR A 172 22.17 -4.28 28.64
CA THR A 172 22.95 -3.14 28.17
C THR A 172 23.95 -3.61 27.13
N ALA A 173 23.99 -2.95 25.96
CA ALA A 173 25.00 -3.21 24.95
C ALA A 173 25.78 -1.94 24.59
N TYR A 174 27.09 -1.99 24.76
CA TYR A 174 28.04 -0.95 24.35
C TYR A 174 28.82 -1.45 23.14
N ASP A 175 28.65 -0.78 21.99
CA ASP A 175 29.20 -1.18 20.69
C ASP A 175 28.97 -2.67 20.32
N GLY A 176 27.96 -3.28 20.93
CA GLY A 176 27.63 -4.70 20.82
C GLY A 176 26.34 -4.93 20.03
N THR A 177 26.00 -6.19 19.82
CA THR A 177 24.79 -6.60 19.09
C THR A 177 23.82 -7.35 19.99
N VAL A 178 22.54 -7.00 19.91
CA VAL A 178 21.44 -7.76 20.52
C VAL A 178 20.52 -8.28 19.42
N ASN A 179 20.30 -9.59 19.38
CA ASN A 179 19.38 -10.23 18.44
C ASN A 179 18.20 -10.80 19.23
N VAL A 180 16.97 -10.44 18.85
CA VAL A 180 15.73 -11.00 19.40
C VAL A 180 15.02 -11.75 18.28
N LYS A 181 15.17 -13.08 18.28
CA LYS A 181 14.55 -13.99 17.29
C LYS A 181 13.30 -14.66 17.85
N GLY A 182 13.24 -14.83 19.17
CA GLY A 182 12.17 -15.50 19.90
C GLY A 182 12.12 -15.05 21.36
N GLY A 183 11.56 -15.89 22.24
CA GLY A 183 11.53 -15.64 23.68
C GLY A 183 10.62 -14.49 24.13
N VAL A 184 10.69 -14.20 25.44
CA VAL A 184 9.91 -13.17 26.13
C VAL A 184 10.82 -12.28 26.96
N ILE A 185 10.74 -10.97 26.75
CA ILE A 185 11.42 -9.94 27.54
C ILE A 185 10.32 -9.11 28.23
N SER A 186 10.08 -9.32 29.53
CA SER A 186 8.88 -8.75 30.16
C SER A 186 8.97 -8.29 31.60
N GLY A 187 8.26 -7.22 31.95
CA GLY A 187 8.15 -6.77 33.34
C GLY A 187 9.43 -6.20 33.92
N ASN A 188 10.38 -5.79 33.07
CA ASN A 188 11.65 -5.23 33.51
C ASN A 188 11.51 -3.73 33.80
N ARG A 189 12.36 -3.22 34.70
CA ARG A 189 12.31 -1.84 35.20
C ARG A 189 13.67 -1.17 35.22
N ASN A 190 13.68 0.13 34.91
CA ASN A 190 14.83 1.01 35.01
C ASN A 190 14.40 2.44 35.37
N ILE A 191 15.34 3.30 35.74
CA ILE A 191 15.05 4.67 36.14
C ILE A 191 15.08 5.69 34.99
N LEU A 192 15.86 5.49 33.90
CA LEU A 192 16.01 6.55 32.89
C LEU A 192 16.02 6.11 31.43
N LYS A 193 16.74 5.05 31.06
CA LYS A 193 16.99 4.73 29.64
C LYS A 193 16.80 3.25 29.40
N GLY A 194 15.70 2.89 28.73
CA GLY A 194 15.39 1.49 28.43
C GLY A 194 14.89 0.76 29.66
N GLY A 195 13.59 0.42 29.70
CA GLY A 195 13.05 -0.43 30.76
C GLY A 195 13.55 -1.87 30.68
N ALA A 196 14.02 -2.33 29.50
CA ALA A 196 14.58 -3.66 29.31
C ALA A 196 15.92 -3.66 28.57
N ILE A 197 16.02 -2.94 27.44
CA ILE A 197 17.20 -2.95 26.57
C ILE A 197 17.71 -1.52 26.40
N GLY A 198 19.02 -1.34 26.58
CA GLY A 198 19.74 -0.10 26.33
C GLY A 198 20.91 -0.35 25.39
N LEU A 199 21.03 0.45 24.33
CA LEU A 199 22.10 0.37 23.34
C LEU A 199 22.85 1.69 23.29
N TRP A 200 24.17 1.63 23.37
CA TRP A 200 25.05 2.78 23.25
C TRP A 200 26.13 2.49 22.23
N GLY A 201 26.13 3.25 21.13
CA GLY A 201 27.18 3.24 20.13
C GLY A 201 27.74 4.65 19.88
N SER A 202 28.54 4.73 18.83
CA SER A 202 29.10 5.98 18.30
C SER A 202 28.89 6.07 16.79
N THR A 203 29.19 7.23 16.21
CA THR A 203 29.17 7.40 14.74
C THR A 203 30.24 6.55 14.03
N GLU A 204 31.32 6.18 14.74
CA GLU A 204 32.39 5.33 14.19
C GLU A 204 32.06 3.84 14.32
N LYS A 205 31.34 3.47 15.39
CA LYS A 205 30.96 2.10 15.69
C LYS A 205 29.57 2.08 16.33
N MET A 206 28.56 1.77 15.52
CA MET A 206 27.18 1.68 16.01
C MET A 206 26.97 0.38 16.80
N ALA A 207 26.22 0.46 17.89
CA ALA A 207 25.58 -0.72 18.47
C ALA A 207 24.47 -1.22 17.54
N ALA A 208 24.04 -2.48 17.68
CA ALA A 208 23.02 -3.06 16.81
C ALA A 208 21.91 -3.78 17.58
N LEU A 209 20.68 -3.64 17.11
CA LEU A 209 19.53 -4.43 17.57
C LEU A 209 18.75 -4.98 16.38
N ASN A 210 18.62 -6.30 16.32
CA ASN A 210 17.86 -6.99 15.29
C ASN A 210 16.69 -7.74 15.92
N ILE A 211 15.46 -7.38 15.57
CA ILE A 211 14.24 -8.06 16.05
C ILE A 211 13.57 -8.74 14.86
N SER A 212 13.52 -10.07 14.89
CA SER A 212 12.82 -10.89 13.89
C SER A 212 11.66 -11.68 14.47
N GLY A 213 11.54 -11.72 15.81
CA GLY A 213 10.47 -12.39 16.52
C GLY A 213 10.46 -12.01 18.00
N GLY A 214 9.85 -12.86 18.84
CA GLY A 214 9.77 -12.66 20.28
C GLY A 214 8.76 -11.61 20.74
N LYS A 215 8.63 -11.46 22.06
CA LYS A 215 7.74 -10.49 22.72
C LYS A 215 8.52 -9.63 23.71
N ILE A 216 8.43 -8.31 23.56
CA ILE A 216 9.02 -7.33 24.48
C ILE A 216 7.89 -6.54 25.11
N THR A 217 7.51 -6.87 26.35
CA THR A 217 6.23 -6.41 26.90
C THR A 217 6.20 -6.05 28.37
N LYS A 218 5.41 -5.06 28.76
CA LYS A 218 5.24 -4.63 30.16
C LYS A 218 6.51 -4.13 30.82
N ASN A 219 7.46 -3.64 30.03
CA ASN A 219 8.68 -3.01 30.54
C ASN A 219 8.42 -1.53 30.81
N HIS A 220 9.15 -0.98 31.78
CA HIS A 220 8.89 0.36 32.27
C HIS A 220 10.18 1.11 32.62
N ALA A 221 10.24 2.39 32.24
CA ALA A 221 11.25 3.31 32.71
C ALA A 221 10.60 4.61 33.21
N GLU A 222 10.98 5.06 34.41
CA GLU A 222 10.44 6.27 35.06
C GLU A 222 11.51 6.88 35.99
N HIS A 223 11.66 8.21 35.92
CA HIS A 223 12.52 8.95 36.84
C HIS A 223 11.69 9.96 37.66
N PRO A 224 11.93 10.13 38.97
CA PRO A 224 11.12 11.01 39.81
C PRO A 224 11.17 12.50 39.44
N THR A 225 12.22 12.94 38.73
CA THR A 225 12.46 14.37 38.40
C THR A 225 12.92 14.64 36.96
N LYS A 226 13.13 13.59 36.15
CA LYS A 226 13.61 13.68 34.77
C LYS A 226 12.62 12.90 33.90
N ASN A 227 12.64 13.10 32.59
CA ASN A 227 11.86 12.25 31.71
C ASN A 227 12.69 11.02 31.35
N ALA A 228 12.16 9.82 31.56
CA ALA A 228 12.78 8.60 31.07
C ALA A 228 12.47 8.38 29.57
N LEU A 229 13.34 7.59 28.94
CA LEU A 229 13.46 7.40 27.50
C LEU A 229 13.43 5.90 27.18
N GLY A 230 12.59 5.49 26.25
CA GLY A 230 12.47 4.10 25.80
C GLY A 230 11.87 3.16 26.84
N GLY A 231 10.55 2.95 26.82
CA GLY A 231 9.89 2.18 27.88
C GLY A 231 10.28 0.71 27.89
N ALA A 232 10.51 0.11 26.73
CA ALA A 232 11.29 -1.12 26.64
C ALA A 232 12.72 -0.89 26.18
N ILE A 233 12.89 -0.11 25.09
CA ILE A 233 14.15 -0.02 24.38
C ILE A 233 14.59 1.42 24.27
N PHE A 234 15.80 1.71 24.75
CA PHE A 234 16.51 2.96 24.45
C PHE A 234 17.74 2.66 23.59
N ALA A 235 17.99 3.51 22.59
CA ALA A 235 19.16 3.39 21.73
C ALA A 235 19.77 4.74 21.39
N GLU A 236 21.10 4.81 21.43
CA GLU A 236 21.88 5.99 21.07
C GLU A 236 22.96 5.59 20.05
N ASN A 237 22.94 6.21 18.87
CA ASN A 237 23.82 5.90 17.74
C ASN A 237 23.87 4.40 17.41
N ALA A 238 22.70 3.81 17.20
CA ALA A 238 22.54 2.39 16.93
C ALA A 238 21.97 2.12 15.52
N ALA A 239 22.21 0.92 15.01
CA ALA A 239 21.52 0.36 13.85
C ALA A 239 20.42 -0.60 14.33
N ILE A 240 19.16 -0.23 14.12
CA ILE A 240 18.00 -1.05 14.51
C ILE A 240 17.32 -1.61 13.27
N GLY A 241 17.12 -2.92 13.25
CA GLY A 241 16.37 -3.64 12.22
C GLY A 241 15.21 -4.44 12.82
N ILE A 242 13.99 -4.24 12.33
CA ILE A 242 12.79 -4.98 12.75
C ILE A 242 12.13 -5.64 11.54
N THR A 243 12.12 -6.98 11.55
CA THR A 243 11.49 -7.82 10.52
C THR A 243 10.38 -8.71 11.08
N GLY A 244 10.02 -8.51 12.35
CA GLY A 244 8.98 -9.27 13.05
C GLY A 244 8.96 -8.95 14.55
N GLY A 245 8.23 -9.77 15.32
CA GLY A 245 8.13 -9.62 16.77
C GLY A 245 7.08 -8.61 17.26
N LYS A 246 6.88 -8.55 18.57
CA LYS A 246 5.86 -7.69 19.22
C LYS A 246 6.45 -6.89 20.37
N ILE A 247 6.34 -5.57 20.30
CA ILE A 247 6.69 -4.61 21.36
C ILE A 247 5.38 -4.04 21.91
N SER A 248 4.98 -4.45 23.12
CA SER A 248 3.65 -4.10 23.62
C SER A 248 3.51 -3.80 25.09
N GLU A 249 2.55 -2.97 25.47
CA GLU A 249 2.24 -2.66 26.88
C GLU A 249 3.44 -2.09 27.65
N ASN A 250 4.41 -1.49 26.96
CA ASN A 250 5.56 -0.83 27.59
C ASN A 250 5.23 0.63 27.86
N SER A 251 5.92 1.24 28.82
CA SER A 251 5.64 2.62 29.19
C SER A 251 6.84 3.42 29.70
N THR A 252 6.85 4.71 29.36
CA THR A 252 7.83 5.72 29.79
C THR A 252 7.40 7.11 29.30
N GLU A 253 8.09 8.19 29.65
CA GLU A 253 7.80 9.55 29.20
C GLU A 253 8.04 9.75 27.69
N TYR A 254 9.13 9.23 27.12
CA TYR A 254 9.43 9.39 25.69
C TYR A 254 9.71 8.04 25.01
N GLY A 255 8.96 7.74 23.94
CA GLY A 255 9.07 6.46 23.24
C GLY A 255 8.59 5.27 24.09
N GLY A 256 7.27 5.16 24.28
CA GLY A 256 6.65 4.19 25.19
C GLY A 256 7.10 2.75 24.92
N GLY A 257 7.21 2.35 23.65
CA GLY A 257 7.86 1.11 23.24
C GLY A 257 9.37 1.28 23.07
N LEU A 258 9.75 2.17 22.16
CA LEU A 258 11.15 2.39 21.77
C LEU A 258 11.44 3.88 21.57
N MET A 259 12.62 4.32 22.05
CA MET A 259 13.22 5.59 21.68
C MET A 259 14.62 5.39 21.11
N GLN A 260 14.91 6.03 19.98
CA GLN A 260 16.23 6.04 19.36
C GLN A 260 16.69 7.47 19.07
N ILE A 261 17.96 7.74 19.39
CA ILE A 261 18.66 8.99 19.06
C ILE A 261 19.82 8.66 18.12
N GLY A 262 19.81 9.23 16.91
CA GLY A 262 20.83 9.00 15.90
C GLY A 262 20.92 7.57 15.36
N GLY A 263 21.77 7.36 14.36
CA GLY A 263 21.97 6.07 13.71
C GLY A 263 20.92 5.75 12.62
N THR A 264 20.58 4.48 12.48
CA THR A 264 19.66 3.99 11.43
C THR A 264 18.53 3.16 12.02
N PHE A 265 17.33 3.26 11.43
CA PHE A 265 16.18 2.45 11.78
C PHE A 265 15.54 1.88 10.52
N LYS A 266 15.42 0.55 10.45
CA LYS A 266 14.76 -0.17 9.36
C LYS A 266 13.65 -1.07 9.91
N MET A 267 12.47 -1.00 9.33
CA MET A 267 11.34 -1.87 9.70
C MET A 267 10.58 -2.36 8.48
N SER A 268 10.47 -3.68 8.30
CA SER A 268 9.68 -4.29 7.22
C SER A 268 8.44 -5.04 7.72
N ASP A 269 8.43 -5.43 8.99
CA ASP A 269 7.31 -6.07 9.67
C ASP A 269 7.47 -5.89 11.20
N GLY A 270 6.55 -6.41 12.00
CA GLY A 270 6.54 -6.30 13.46
C GLY A 270 5.38 -5.44 13.98
N VAL A 271 5.13 -5.53 15.28
CA VAL A 271 3.97 -4.89 15.91
C VAL A 271 4.37 -4.08 17.14
N PHE A 272 4.06 -2.77 17.11
CA PHE A 272 4.04 -1.91 18.29
C PHE A 272 2.59 -1.75 18.74
N SER A 273 2.24 -2.25 19.93
CA SER A 273 0.84 -2.18 20.38
C SER A 273 0.66 -1.84 21.86
N LYS A 274 -0.32 -0.99 22.18
CA LYS A 274 -0.67 -0.66 23.58
C LYS A 274 0.49 -0.08 24.40
N ASN A 275 1.51 0.47 23.75
CA ASN A 275 2.56 1.18 24.46
C ASN A 275 2.06 2.59 24.81
N SER A 276 2.50 3.12 25.95
CA SER A 276 1.92 4.33 26.51
C SER A 276 2.94 5.23 27.18
N ASN A 277 2.74 6.54 27.10
CA ASN A 277 3.45 7.49 27.95
C ASN A 277 2.76 7.81 29.28
N GLY A 278 1.81 6.98 29.73
CA GLY A 278 1.13 7.16 31.02
C GLY A 278 0.50 8.54 31.17
N GLU A 279 0.65 9.16 32.34
CA GLU A 279 0.16 10.52 32.65
C GLU A 279 1.17 11.65 32.30
N TYR A 280 2.32 11.30 31.70
CA TYR A 280 3.43 12.23 31.49
C TYR A 280 3.20 13.16 30.30
N ASN A 281 3.88 14.31 30.20
CA ASN A 281 3.76 15.21 29.03
C ASN A 281 4.54 14.70 27.78
N GLY A 282 4.52 13.38 27.57
CA GLY A 282 5.41 12.58 26.73
C GLY A 282 5.22 12.68 25.21
N ARG A 283 6.07 12.01 24.44
CA ARG A 283 5.96 11.92 22.96
C ARG A 283 6.25 10.50 22.49
N GLY A 284 5.57 10.07 21.43
CA GLY A 284 5.79 8.75 20.81
C GLY A 284 5.30 7.62 21.72
N GLY A 285 4.00 7.33 21.67
CA GLY A 285 3.42 6.25 22.48
C GLY A 285 4.00 4.89 22.10
N GLY A 286 4.09 4.61 20.80
CA GLY A 286 4.77 3.43 20.26
C GLY A 286 6.28 3.64 20.09
N LEU A 287 6.65 4.52 19.17
CA LEU A 287 8.03 4.73 18.71
C LEU A 287 8.37 6.23 18.62
N LEU A 288 9.56 6.60 19.09
CA LEU A 288 10.15 7.93 18.87
C LEU A 288 11.54 7.79 18.26
N LEU A 289 11.76 8.47 17.13
CA LEU A 289 13.03 8.56 16.43
C LEU A 289 13.50 10.02 16.41
N ASP A 290 14.71 10.29 16.91
CA ASP A 290 15.30 11.63 17.00
C ASP A 290 16.63 11.70 16.23
N GLY A 291 16.65 12.44 15.12
CA GLY A 291 17.82 12.57 14.24
C GLY A 291 18.25 11.25 13.58
N VAL A 292 17.30 10.33 13.33
CA VAL A 292 17.57 8.98 12.81
C VAL A 292 17.28 8.89 11.31
N SER A 293 18.15 8.21 10.56
CA SER A 293 17.86 7.84 9.17
C SER A 293 16.89 6.64 9.15
N THR A 294 15.68 6.86 8.62
CA THR A 294 14.54 5.98 8.85
C THR A 294 13.99 5.39 7.55
N GLU A 295 13.82 4.07 7.52
CA GLU A 295 13.16 3.32 6.45
C GLU A 295 12.11 2.35 7.02
N ILE A 296 10.84 2.57 6.70
CA ILE A 296 9.74 1.68 7.10
C ILE A 296 9.04 1.18 5.85
N SER A 297 8.96 -0.12 5.62
CA SER A 297 8.25 -0.71 4.48
C SER A 297 7.04 -1.57 4.89
N GLY A 298 6.80 -1.75 6.19
CA GLY A 298 5.68 -2.54 6.70
C GLY A 298 5.56 -2.57 8.23
N GLY A 299 4.71 -3.46 8.72
CA GLY A 299 4.39 -3.63 10.14
C GLY A 299 3.24 -2.75 10.67
N LYS A 300 2.95 -2.83 11.97
CA LYS A 300 1.74 -2.23 12.58
C LYS A 300 2.03 -1.46 13.86
N PHE A 301 1.42 -0.29 13.99
CA PHE A 301 1.33 0.52 15.20
C PHE A 301 -0.14 0.60 15.63
N THR A 302 -0.52 -0.10 16.70
CA THR A 302 -1.93 -0.28 17.08
C THR A 302 -2.20 0.11 18.53
N GLU A 303 -3.23 0.92 18.78
CA GLU A 303 -3.69 1.23 20.15
C GLU A 303 -2.60 1.84 21.06
N ASN A 304 -1.58 2.49 20.51
CA ASN A 304 -0.57 3.18 21.32
C ASN A 304 -1.08 4.56 21.74
N THR A 305 -0.65 5.02 22.92
CA THR A 305 -1.13 6.28 23.52
C THR A 305 0.01 7.20 23.91
N ALA A 306 -0.06 8.45 23.48
CA ALA A 306 0.86 9.51 23.91
C ALA A 306 0.09 10.64 24.58
N ASN A 307 0.57 11.12 25.71
CA ASN A 307 0.03 12.31 26.36
C ASN A 307 0.55 13.64 25.74
N GLY A 308 1.40 13.55 24.72
CA GLY A 308 1.78 14.66 23.86
C GLY A 308 1.57 14.34 22.39
N PHE A 309 2.66 14.34 21.60
CA PHE A 309 2.61 14.17 20.15
C PHE A 309 2.85 12.72 19.73
N GLY A 310 2.20 12.28 18.65
CA GLY A 310 2.46 10.99 18.00
C GLY A 310 2.05 9.80 18.86
N GLY A 311 0.78 9.38 18.77
CA GLY A 311 0.30 8.23 19.53
C GLY A 311 1.01 6.94 19.11
N GLY A 312 1.09 6.69 17.79
CA GLY A 312 1.85 5.57 17.23
C GLY A 312 3.33 5.87 17.04
N LEU A 313 3.65 6.91 16.27
CA LEU A 313 5.00 7.22 15.79
C LEU A 313 5.34 8.70 15.93
N VAL A 314 6.58 9.00 16.33
CA VAL A 314 7.20 10.33 16.21
C VAL A 314 8.50 10.23 15.43
N ILE A 315 8.67 11.11 14.44
CA ILE A 315 9.95 11.37 13.78
C ILE A 315 10.31 12.83 14.03
N HIS A 316 11.40 13.05 14.77
CA HIS A 316 11.93 14.36 15.13
C HIS A 316 13.27 14.57 14.41
N GLY A 317 13.29 15.47 13.43
CA GLY A 317 14.46 15.66 12.55
C GLY A 317 14.79 14.44 11.69
N GLY A 318 15.88 14.53 10.92
CA GLY A 318 16.39 13.45 10.05
C GLY A 318 15.59 13.24 8.76
N GLU A 319 15.96 12.20 8.01
CA GLU A 319 15.29 11.77 6.78
C GLU A 319 14.50 10.48 7.03
N ALA A 320 13.25 10.45 6.59
CA ALA A 320 12.38 9.29 6.74
C ALA A 320 11.69 8.92 5.42
N THR A 321 11.76 7.64 5.08
CA THR A 321 11.02 7.04 3.96
C THR A 321 10.11 5.95 4.51
N ILE A 322 8.81 6.12 4.34
CA ILE A 322 7.79 5.15 4.75
C ILE A 322 7.12 4.63 3.48
N LYS A 323 7.17 3.33 3.20
CA LYS A 323 6.71 2.65 1.98
C LYS A 323 5.62 1.60 2.23
N GLY A 324 5.02 1.63 3.41
CA GLY A 324 4.04 0.63 3.83
C GLY A 324 3.80 0.65 5.33
N GLY A 325 2.82 -0.13 5.77
CA GLY A 325 2.48 -0.34 7.18
C GLY A 325 1.11 0.23 7.57
N VAL A 326 0.73 -0.01 8.82
CA VAL A 326 -0.57 0.38 9.37
C VAL A 326 -0.40 1.13 10.69
N LEU A 327 -1.01 2.31 10.82
CA LEU A 327 -1.21 3.03 12.08
C LEU A 327 -2.70 3.06 12.38
N GLU A 328 -3.13 2.27 13.35
CA GLU A 328 -4.55 2.05 13.65
C GLU A 328 -4.89 2.28 15.13
N GLY A 329 -5.94 3.07 15.38
CA GLY A 329 -6.49 3.21 16.74
C GLY A 329 -5.55 3.87 17.76
N ASN A 330 -4.52 4.59 17.31
CA ASN A 330 -3.57 5.25 18.22
C ASN A 330 -4.13 6.60 18.71
N THR A 331 -3.74 7.03 19.91
CA THR A 331 -4.24 8.25 20.54
C THR A 331 -3.11 9.18 20.96
N ALA A 332 -3.22 10.47 20.61
CA ALA A 332 -2.33 11.53 21.08
C ALA A 332 -3.13 12.61 21.82
N LEU A 333 -2.75 12.98 23.04
CA LEU A 333 -3.44 14.04 23.77
C LEU A 333 -3.13 15.45 23.24
N LYS A 334 -2.03 15.64 22.48
CA LYS A 334 -1.75 16.89 21.75
C LYS A 334 -2.15 16.76 20.29
N SER A 335 -1.32 16.11 19.47
CA SER A 335 -1.49 16.08 18.01
C SER A 335 -0.81 14.88 17.37
N GLY A 336 -1.31 14.49 16.18
CA GLY A 336 -0.78 13.35 15.43
C GLY A 336 -1.16 12.05 16.11
N GLY A 337 -2.45 11.69 16.12
CA GLY A 337 -2.91 10.46 16.78
C GLY A 337 -2.16 9.24 16.26
N GLY A 338 -2.00 9.13 14.95
CA GLY A 338 -1.15 8.13 14.32
C GLY A 338 0.32 8.52 14.36
N VAL A 339 0.69 9.57 13.64
CA VAL A 339 2.09 10.01 13.47
C VAL A 339 2.25 11.52 13.65
N ALA A 340 3.39 11.93 14.24
CA ALA A 340 3.83 13.31 14.28
C ALA A 340 5.26 13.48 13.72
N PHE A 341 5.41 14.39 12.76
CA PHE A 341 6.71 14.87 12.26
C PHE A 341 7.04 16.18 12.94
N LEU A 342 8.18 16.24 13.61
CA LEU A 342 8.59 17.35 14.46
C LEU A 342 9.99 17.85 14.07
N GLY A 343 10.32 19.08 14.47
CA GLY A 343 11.63 19.66 14.17
C GLY A 343 11.82 19.86 12.67
N ASP A 344 13.00 19.55 12.16
CA ASP A 344 13.39 19.68 10.74
C ASP A 344 13.26 18.37 9.93
N ALA A 345 12.36 17.47 10.36
CA ALA A 345 12.16 16.18 9.72
C ALA A 345 11.83 16.31 8.23
N LYS A 346 12.43 15.46 7.39
CA LYS A 346 12.15 15.34 5.96
C LYS A 346 11.57 13.97 5.67
N ALA A 347 10.25 13.89 5.53
CA ALA A 347 9.54 12.64 5.37
C ALA A 347 8.94 12.48 3.97
N THR A 348 9.13 11.29 3.40
CA THR A 348 8.39 10.80 2.24
C THR A 348 7.57 9.60 2.67
N ILE A 349 6.26 9.66 2.47
CA ILE A 349 5.34 8.56 2.72
C ILE A 349 4.81 8.03 1.39
N GLU A 350 4.77 6.71 1.27
CA GLU A 350 4.30 5.88 0.17
C GLU A 350 3.59 4.66 0.80
N ALA A 351 2.37 4.31 0.37
CA ALA A 351 1.66 3.09 0.80
C ALA A 351 1.32 2.95 2.30
N LEU A 352 1.31 4.04 3.09
CA LEU A 352 0.96 3.98 4.52
C LEU A 352 -0.56 4.02 4.73
N ASN A 353 -1.09 3.18 5.64
CA ASN A 353 -2.48 3.24 6.06
C ASN A 353 -2.61 3.84 7.47
N VAL A 354 -3.24 5.00 7.60
CA VAL A 354 -3.47 5.74 8.86
C VAL A 354 -4.96 5.77 9.14
N THR A 355 -5.45 4.91 10.04
CA THR A 355 -6.89 4.75 10.26
C THR A 355 -7.34 4.78 11.71
N GLY A 356 -8.50 5.40 11.97
CA GLY A 356 -9.14 5.35 13.30
C GLY A 356 -8.31 5.98 14.43
N ASN A 357 -7.34 6.84 14.11
CA ASN A 357 -6.49 7.47 15.11
C ASN A 357 -7.15 8.74 15.67
N ILE A 358 -6.78 9.08 16.92
CA ILE A 358 -7.40 10.16 17.67
C ILE A 358 -6.35 11.16 18.15
N ALA A 359 -6.57 12.45 17.87
CA ALA A 359 -5.90 13.54 18.57
C ALA A 359 -6.87 14.23 19.54
N LYS A 360 -6.46 14.52 20.77
CA LYS A 360 -7.33 15.23 21.75
C LYS A 360 -6.95 16.69 21.97
N GLY A 361 -5.82 17.17 21.47
CA GLY A 361 -5.25 18.46 21.89
C GLY A 361 -5.30 19.58 20.87
N PHE A 362 -4.65 20.68 21.27
CA PHE A 362 -4.85 22.03 20.72
C PHE A 362 -4.54 22.18 19.23
N TRP A 363 -3.53 21.50 18.67
CA TRP A 363 -3.11 21.76 17.29
C TRP A 363 -3.82 20.89 16.24
N GLY A 364 -4.45 19.79 16.66
CA GLY A 364 -5.18 18.87 15.77
C GLY A 364 -4.32 17.79 15.11
N GLY A 365 -4.65 17.38 13.87
CA GLY A 365 -4.00 16.25 13.19
C GLY A 365 -4.40 14.89 13.77
N GLY A 366 -5.67 14.48 13.60
CA GLY A 366 -6.18 13.22 14.16
C GLY A 366 -5.39 12.00 13.68
N GLY A 367 -5.05 11.95 12.38
CA GLY A 367 -4.13 10.96 11.82
C GLY A 367 -2.68 11.44 11.87
N ILE A 368 -2.39 12.53 11.16
CA ILE A 368 -1.03 13.03 10.93
C ILE A 368 -0.90 14.48 11.41
N TYR A 369 0.18 14.78 12.12
CA TYR A 369 0.64 16.13 12.41
C TYR A 369 2.03 16.37 11.79
N ASN A 370 2.17 17.41 10.97
CA ASN A 370 3.48 17.86 10.46
C ASN A 370 3.79 19.25 11.04
N ASP A 371 4.90 19.35 11.77
CA ASP A 371 5.31 20.58 12.44
C ASP A 371 5.91 21.61 11.47
N THR A 372 6.03 22.85 11.96
CA THR A 372 6.40 24.03 11.18
C THR A 372 7.62 23.80 10.32
N ASN A 373 8.73 23.29 10.86
CA ASN A 373 9.99 23.17 10.10
C ASN A 373 10.13 21.83 9.35
N SER A 374 9.14 20.94 9.44
CA SER A 374 9.18 19.62 8.82
C SER A 374 8.63 19.65 7.40
N THR A 375 9.20 18.85 6.50
CA THR A 375 8.73 18.67 5.12
C THR A 375 8.10 17.30 4.97
N LEU A 376 6.88 17.26 4.45
CA LEU A 376 6.14 16.02 4.20
C LEU A 376 5.74 15.90 2.72
N THR A 377 6.23 14.84 2.07
CA THR A 377 5.79 14.41 0.74
C THR A 377 4.92 13.17 0.91
N MET A 378 3.71 13.18 0.36
CA MET A 378 2.83 12.02 0.40
C MET A 378 2.52 11.53 -1.00
N LEU A 379 2.84 10.26 -1.17
CA LEU A 379 2.50 9.40 -2.27
C LEU A 379 1.74 8.24 -1.66
N ASN A 380 0.85 7.65 -2.42
CA ASN A 380 0.35 6.33 -2.10
C ASN A 380 -0.24 6.08 -0.68
N THR A 381 -0.78 7.06 0.06
CA THR A 381 -1.15 6.96 1.50
C THR A 381 -2.65 7.08 1.85
N ALA A 382 -3.24 6.13 2.57
CA ALA A 382 -4.60 6.23 3.09
C ALA A 382 -4.67 6.89 4.48
N ILE A 383 -5.56 7.86 4.70
CA ILE A 383 -5.85 8.58 5.95
C ILE A 383 -7.37 8.55 6.17
N ILE A 384 -7.84 7.54 6.91
CA ILE A 384 -9.26 7.17 6.92
C ILE A 384 -9.84 7.18 8.34
N ASN A 385 -11.00 7.80 8.54
CA ASN A 385 -11.75 7.75 9.81
C ASN A 385 -10.94 8.22 11.03
N ASN A 386 -10.00 9.14 10.85
CA ASN A 386 -9.28 9.74 11.97
C ASN A 386 -10.08 10.90 12.54
N ALA A 387 -9.90 11.15 13.83
CA ALA A 387 -10.72 12.09 14.56
C ALA A 387 -9.90 13.02 15.46
N ILE A 388 -10.40 14.23 15.63
CA ILE A 388 -10.05 15.04 16.78
C ILE A 388 -11.17 14.88 17.82
N ALA A 389 -11.00 13.92 18.74
CA ALA A 389 -12.03 13.56 19.71
C ALA A 389 -11.71 14.08 21.13
N GLU A 390 -12.76 14.33 21.89
CA GLU A 390 -12.84 14.67 23.31
C GLU A 390 -12.75 16.14 23.80
N LYS A 391 -13.42 16.28 24.95
CA LYS A 391 -13.69 17.41 25.87
C LYS A 391 -12.43 17.93 26.58
N THR A 392 -11.36 18.19 25.84
CA THR A 392 -10.14 18.73 26.47
C THR A 392 -10.40 20.09 27.10
N PHE A 393 -9.88 20.24 28.33
CA PHE A 393 -9.87 21.46 29.13
C PHE A 393 -9.44 22.63 28.23
N LEU A 394 -10.32 23.61 28.05
CA LEU A 394 -10.08 24.83 27.30
C LEU A 394 -9.12 25.74 28.10
N ILE A 395 -7.87 25.32 28.30
CA ILE A 395 -6.83 26.23 28.79
C ILE A 395 -6.40 27.05 27.59
N GLY A 396 -6.98 28.23 27.44
CA GLY A 396 -6.45 29.25 26.54
C GLY A 396 -4.98 29.48 26.89
N ALA A 397 -4.09 29.32 25.93
CA ALA A 397 -2.74 29.82 26.06
C ALA A 397 -2.82 31.35 25.87
N GLY A 398 -2.81 32.11 26.96
CA GLY A 398 -2.71 33.58 26.96
C GLY A 398 -3.72 34.29 26.05
N ASP A 399 -4.96 34.47 26.52
CA ASP A 399 -6.01 35.26 25.84
C ASP A 399 -6.36 34.85 24.39
N HIS A 400 -5.95 33.66 23.94
CA HIS A 400 -6.25 33.16 22.59
C HIS A 400 -7.34 32.05 22.56
N PRO A 401 -8.31 32.13 21.64
CA PRO A 401 -9.38 31.14 21.49
C PRO A 401 -8.88 29.79 20.94
N VAL A 402 -9.67 28.73 21.20
CA VAL A 402 -9.36 27.34 20.84
C VAL A 402 -9.74 27.04 19.39
N SER A 403 -8.85 26.36 18.66
CA SER A 403 -9.09 25.91 17.29
C SER A 403 -8.71 24.45 17.13
N LYS A 404 -9.59 23.64 16.52
CA LYS A 404 -9.30 22.24 16.15
C LYS A 404 -9.20 22.17 14.63
N GLN A 405 -8.11 21.60 14.11
CA GLN A 405 -7.84 21.63 12.67
C GLN A 405 -7.27 20.31 12.16
N GLY A 406 -7.69 19.87 10.97
CA GLY A 406 -7.09 18.72 10.30
C GLY A 406 -7.44 17.39 10.95
N GLY A 407 -8.67 16.92 10.78
CA GLY A 407 -9.12 15.63 11.33
C GLY A 407 -8.27 14.46 10.82
N GLY A 408 -7.95 14.47 9.52
CA GLY A 408 -6.97 13.57 8.91
C GLY A 408 -5.54 14.08 9.10
N LEU A 409 -5.26 15.26 8.52
CA LEU A 409 -3.91 15.86 8.48
C LEU A 409 -3.94 17.33 8.92
N TRP A 410 -3.02 17.69 9.82
CA TRP A 410 -2.65 19.07 10.11
C TRP A 410 -1.21 19.36 9.71
N ASN A 411 -1.00 20.37 8.86
CA ASN A 411 0.31 20.80 8.39
C ASN A 411 0.62 22.26 8.82
N CYS A 412 1.56 22.42 9.76
CA CYS A 412 2.03 23.70 10.29
C CYS A 412 2.86 24.51 9.25
N PRO A 413 3.08 25.83 9.46
CA PRO A 413 3.39 26.73 8.35
C PRO A 413 4.81 26.66 7.78
N THR A 414 4.97 25.99 6.63
CA THR A 414 6.22 26.01 5.84
C THR A 414 6.13 26.27 4.32
N GLY A 415 4.98 26.64 3.72
CA GLY A 415 4.96 26.95 2.26
C GLY A 415 3.65 26.66 1.51
N SER A 416 3.77 26.38 0.19
CA SER A 416 2.66 26.27 -0.79
C SER A 416 2.10 24.84 -0.96
N SER A 417 0.78 24.71 -1.15
CA SER A 417 0.18 23.39 -1.46
C SER A 417 -0.06 23.21 -2.95
N VAL A 418 0.40 22.10 -3.50
CA VAL A 418 0.17 21.69 -4.89
C VAL A 418 -0.52 20.33 -4.91
N PHE A 419 -1.70 20.30 -5.53
CA PHE A 419 -2.47 19.09 -5.76
C PHE A 419 -2.25 18.60 -7.19
N ASN A 420 -1.43 17.58 -7.39
CA ASN A 420 -1.25 17.00 -8.72
C ASN A 420 -2.30 15.92 -9.03
N ILE A 421 -2.58 15.72 -10.32
CA ILE A 421 -3.57 14.76 -10.84
C ILE A 421 -2.95 13.36 -11.00
N THR A 422 -1.64 13.30 -11.24
CA THR A 422 -0.87 12.06 -11.40
C THR A 422 -0.19 11.68 -10.07
N ASN A 423 -0.40 10.45 -9.59
CA ASN A 423 -0.03 10.00 -8.24
C ASN A 423 -0.64 10.88 -7.11
N GLY A 424 -1.79 11.51 -7.41
CA GLY A 424 -2.43 12.53 -6.59
C GLY A 424 -3.19 12.01 -5.38
N VAL A 425 -4.09 12.86 -4.86
CA VAL A 425 -4.88 12.57 -3.65
C VAL A 425 -6.38 12.58 -3.93
N ALA A 426 -7.07 11.59 -3.39
CA ALA A 426 -8.52 11.57 -3.31
C ALA A 426 -8.95 12.12 -1.94
N ILE A 427 -9.71 13.22 -1.92
CA ILE A 427 -10.23 13.84 -0.70
C ILE A 427 -11.73 14.00 -0.86
N PHE A 428 -12.50 13.32 -0.02
CA PHE A 428 -13.95 13.42 0.01
C PHE A 428 -14.52 12.89 1.32
N ASP A 429 -15.79 13.20 1.58
CA ASP A 429 -16.58 12.67 2.71
C ASP A 429 -15.96 12.91 4.11
N ASN A 430 -15.07 13.90 4.23
CA ASN A 430 -14.61 14.41 5.52
C ASN A 430 -15.59 15.44 6.09
N LYS A 431 -15.53 15.69 7.40
CA LYS A 431 -16.51 16.55 8.09
C LYS A 431 -15.88 17.48 9.12
N ALA A 432 -16.25 18.74 9.05
CA ALA A 432 -16.04 19.79 10.04
C ALA A 432 -17.43 20.27 10.52
N PRO A 433 -18.11 19.49 11.39
CA PRO A 433 -19.44 19.84 11.88
C PRO A 433 -19.41 21.11 12.73
N ASP A 434 -20.57 21.76 12.79
CA ASP A 434 -20.81 22.83 13.77
C ASP A 434 -20.68 22.29 15.20
N ALA A 435 -20.17 23.12 16.09
CA ALA A 435 -19.89 22.75 17.48
C ALA A 435 -20.61 23.64 18.48
N GLY A 436 -20.47 23.26 19.76
CA GLY A 436 -21.20 23.84 20.87
C GLY A 436 -22.48 23.05 21.17
N PRO A 437 -23.02 23.16 22.40
CA PRO A 437 -24.23 22.46 22.81
C PRO A 437 -25.45 22.71 21.92
N ASN A 438 -25.49 23.85 21.23
CA ASN A 438 -26.59 24.27 20.35
C ASN A 438 -26.14 24.47 18.89
N LYS A 439 -24.97 23.95 18.49
CA LYS A 439 -24.37 24.17 17.16
C LYS A 439 -24.16 25.65 16.82
N GLU A 440 -23.89 26.47 17.84
CA GLU A 440 -23.72 27.92 17.70
C GLU A 440 -22.38 28.33 17.05
N TYR A 441 -21.41 27.40 16.98
CA TYR A 441 -20.11 27.63 16.36
C TYR A 441 -20.05 26.91 15.02
N ALA A 442 -20.20 27.64 13.92
CA ALA A 442 -20.15 27.07 12.58
C ALA A 442 -18.79 26.42 12.32
N GLY A 443 -18.79 25.19 11.80
CA GLY A 443 -17.59 24.59 11.22
C GLY A 443 -17.25 25.22 9.86
N ALA A 444 -16.09 24.90 9.29
CA ALA A 444 -15.69 25.42 7.99
C ALA A 444 -14.73 24.47 7.26
N GLY A 445 -14.97 24.17 5.98
CA GLY A 445 -14.08 23.36 5.16
C GLY A 445 -14.04 21.92 5.62
N ASP A 446 -15.07 21.17 5.25
CA ASP A 446 -15.16 19.74 5.50
C ASP A 446 -13.94 18.96 4.99
N ASP A 447 -13.47 19.24 3.77
CA ASP A 447 -12.41 18.47 3.13
C ASP A 447 -11.05 19.16 3.22
N PHE A 448 -11.01 20.49 3.07
CA PHE A 448 -9.75 21.23 3.10
C PHE A 448 -9.92 22.64 3.66
N ALA A 449 -8.95 23.07 4.46
CA ALA A 449 -8.80 24.45 4.90
C ALA A 449 -7.39 24.98 4.55
N SER A 450 -7.36 26.01 3.70
CA SER A 450 -6.21 26.88 3.47
C SER A 450 -6.22 28.00 4.50
N VAL A 451 -5.16 28.08 5.30
CA VAL A 451 -5.04 29.06 6.38
C VAL A 451 -3.82 29.93 6.13
N THR A 452 -4.02 31.25 6.17
CA THR A 452 -2.93 32.24 6.14
C THR A 452 -2.36 32.41 7.54
N LYS A 453 -1.06 32.72 7.64
CA LYS A 453 -0.43 33.01 8.92
C LYS A 453 -0.89 34.37 9.44
N HIS A 454 -1.45 34.40 10.64
CA HIS A 454 -1.72 35.64 11.37
C HIS A 454 -0.65 35.85 12.42
N PHE A 455 -0.15 37.08 12.55
CA PHE A 455 0.69 37.49 13.66
C PHE A 455 0.04 38.69 14.35
N ALA A 456 -0.30 38.55 15.63
CA ALA A 456 -0.99 39.58 16.42
C ALA A 456 -2.26 40.15 15.72
N GLY A 457 -3.08 39.28 15.12
CA GLY A 457 -4.32 39.66 14.42
C GLY A 457 -4.13 40.31 13.04
N THR A 458 -2.89 40.44 12.57
CA THR A 458 -2.60 40.93 11.22
C THR A 458 -2.28 39.75 10.29
N PRO A 459 -3.01 39.56 9.17
CA PRO A 459 -2.66 38.58 8.16
C PRO A 459 -1.28 38.88 7.57
N LYS A 460 -0.43 37.87 7.44
CA LYS A 460 0.73 37.90 6.55
C LYS A 460 0.30 37.42 5.16
N GLU A 461 1.12 37.69 4.15
CA GLU A 461 0.92 37.14 2.80
C GLU A 461 0.73 35.62 2.90
N GLY A 462 -0.40 35.13 2.37
CA GLY A 462 -0.70 33.71 2.35
C GLY A 462 0.30 32.96 1.49
N GLN A 463 0.55 31.69 1.84
CA GLN A 463 1.23 30.80 0.92
C GLN A 463 0.21 30.29 -0.11
N PRO A 464 0.50 30.34 -1.41
CA PRO A 464 -0.48 29.98 -2.44
C PRO A 464 -0.90 28.51 -2.31
N VAL A 465 -2.21 28.27 -2.40
CA VAL A 465 -2.80 26.95 -2.64
C VAL A 465 -3.34 26.91 -4.07
N THR A 466 -2.95 25.89 -4.84
CA THR A 466 -3.47 25.68 -6.19
C THR A 466 -4.23 24.36 -6.26
N LEU A 467 -5.52 24.43 -6.62
CA LEU A 467 -6.40 23.27 -6.71
C LEU A 467 -6.41 22.74 -8.15
N SER A 468 -6.24 21.42 -8.32
CA SER A 468 -6.40 20.77 -9.62
C SER A 468 -7.89 20.58 -10.00
N GLN A 469 -8.19 20.58 -11.30
CA GLN A 469 -9.51 20.32 -11.87
C GLN A 469 -9.99 18.86 -11.69
N ARG A 470 -9.09 17.88 -11.61
CA ARG A 470 -9.44 16.44 -11.67
C ARG A 470 -8.97 15.66 -10.45
N LEU A 471 -9.71 14.61 -10.13
CA LEU A 471 -9.28 13.55 -9.21
C LEU A 471 -8.27 12.61 -9.86
N LEU A 472 -7.61 11.83 -9.02
CA LEU A 472 -6.81 10.69 -9.45
C LEU A 472 -7.67 9.73 -10.28
N GLY A 473 -7.18 9.34 -11.45
CA GLY A 473 -7.95 8.59 -12.45
C GLY A 473 -8.62 9.46 -13.51
N GLY A 474 -8.61 10.78 -13.36
CA GLY A 474 -9.03 11.72 -14.40
C GLY A 474 -10.49 12.17 -14.32
N GLY A 475 -11.28 11.67 -13.38
CA GLY A 475 -12.64 12.18 -13.15
C GLY A 475 -12.64 13.64 -12.68
N GLU A 476 -13.63 14.44 -13.09
CA GLU A 476 -13.72 15.84 -12.66
C GLU A 476 -13.94 15.98 -11.14
N ARG A 477 -13.31 17.00 -10.55
CA ARG A 477 -13.50 17.40 -9.15
C ARG A 477 -14.08 18.81 -9.11
N VAL A 478 -15.18 18.97 -8.38
CA VAL A 478 -15.73 20.29 -8.11
C VAL A 478 -15.46 20.68 -6.66
N TRP A 479 -14.86 21.86 -6.49
CA TRP A 479 -14.67 22.48 -5.18
C TRP A 479 -15.69 23.58 -4.96
N TYR A 480 -16.34 23.55 -3.81
CA TYR A 480 -17.25 24.59 -3.36
C TYR A 480 -16.74 25.27 -2.11
N GLN A 481 -17.05 26.57 -1.98
CA GLN A 481 -16.89 27.29 -0.73
C GLN A 481 -17.73 26.62 0.35
N ASP A 482 -17.13 26.35 1.51
CA ASP A 482 -17.81 25.67 2.63
C ASP A 482 -17.57 26.40 3.96
N GLY A 483 -18.26 27.52 4.18
CA GLY A 483 -18.05 28.37 5.35
C GLY A 483 -16.90 29.36 5.17
N SER A 484 -16.34 29.89 6.26
CA SER A 484 -15.21 30.84 6.18
C SER A 484 -14.37 30.85 7.45
N LEU A 485 -13.07 31.14 7.32
CA LEU A 485 -12.08 31.13 8.40
C LEU A 485 -11.40 32.51 8.54
N TYR A 486 -11.20 32.99 9.78
CA TYR A 486 -10.49 34.25 10.04
C TYR A 486 -8.98 34.03 10.17
N GLY A 487 -8.53 32.96 10.82
CA GLY A 487 -7.12 32.61 10.96
C GLY A 487 -6.93 31.25 11.62
N ILE A 488 -5.69 30.91 12.01
CA ILE A 488 -5.33 29.62 12.61
C ILE A 488 -6.20 29.29 13.83
N HIS A 489 -6.61 30.30 14.59
CA HIS A 489 -7.28 30.11 15.88
C HIS A 489 -8.77 30.49 15.89
N GLY A 490 -9.39 30.80 14.75
CA GLY A 490 -10.79 31.21 14.78
C GLY A 490 -11.48 31.48 13.45
N ASN A 491 -12.81 31.43 13.53
CA ASN A 491 -13.72 31.80 12.44
C ASN A 491 -14.07 33.30 12.50
N TRP A 492 -14.59 33.83 11.40
CA TRP A 492 -15.15 35.17 11.36
C TRP A 492 -16.38 35.30 12.26
N ALA A 493 -16.74 36.53 12.67
CA ALA A 493 -18.01 36.80 13.33
C ALA A 493 -19.18 36.31 12.45
N LYS A 494 -20.29 35.84 13.06
CA LYS A 494 -21.39 35.16 12.37
C LYS A 494 -21.94 35.94 11.17
N GLU A 495 -21.97 37.26 11.28
CA GLU A 495 -22.48 38.18 10.26
C GLU A 495 -21.55 38.33 9.05
N LYS A 496 -20.27 37.94 9.22
CA LYS A 496 -19.23 37.95 8.18
C LYS A 496 -18.95 36.56 7.62
N GLN A 497 -19.58 35.51 8.15
CA GLN A 497 -19.35 34.15 7.70
C GLN A 497 -20.03 33.89 6.35
N LEU A 498 -19.31 33.21 5.46
CA LEU A 498 -19.90 32.69 4.22
C LEU A 498 -20.76 31.46 4.52
N PRO A 499 -21.79 31.16 3.70
CA PRO A 499 -22.60 29.97 3.89
C PRO A 499 -21.78 28.69 3.74
N ARG A 500 -22.20 27.65 4.48
CA ARG A 500 -21.71 26.27 4.31
C ARG A 500 -22.19 25.70 2.98
N TYR A 501 -21.49 24.67 2.50
CA TYR A 501 -21.94 23.89 1.36
C TYR A 501 -23.29 23.23 1.67
N LEU A 502 -24.22 23.28 0.72
CA LEU A 502 -25.54 22.66 0.82
C LEU A 502 -25.74 21.68 -0.35
N GLU A 503 -25.91 20.40 -0.04
CA GLU A 503 -26.18 19.38 -1.05
C GLU A 503 -27.49 19.69 -1.80
N GLY A 504 -27.42 19.70 -3.14
CA GLY A 504 -28.54 20.07 -4.01
C GLY A 504 -28.93 21.57 -4.01
N GLY A 505 -28.19 22.43 -3.31
CA GLY A 505 -28.44 23.87 -3.23
C GLY A 505 -27.58 24.71 -4.18
N GLU A 506 -27.82 26.03 -4.19
CA GLU A 506 -26.95 27.01 -4.86
C GLU A 506 -25.65 27.18 -4.05
N ASN A 507 -24.51 26.85 -4.67
CA ASN A 507 -23.21 26.88 -4.03
C ASN A 507 -22.19 27.68 -4.86
N ASN A 508 -21.25 28.35 -4.18
CA ASN A 508 -20.18 29.09 -4.83
C ASN A 508 -19.03 28.17 -5.23
N ARG A 509 -18.83 28.00 -6.55
CA ARG A 509 -17.71 27.22 -7.10
C ARG A 509 -16.39 27.94 -6.92
N ILE A 510 -15.35 27.19 -6.58
CA ILE A 510 -13.97 27.68 -6.51
C ILE A 510 -13.25 27.38 -7.84
N PRO A 511 -12.57 28.37 -8.45
CA PRO A 511 -11.75 28.14 -9.64
C PRO A 511 -10.59 27.17 -9.35
N PHE A 512 -10.29 26.32 -10.32
CA PHE A 512 -9.08 25.49 -10.35
C PHE A 512 -7.91 26.25 -11.01
N ASP A 513 -6.69 25.73 -10.87
CA ASP A 513 -5.44 26.25 -11.46
C ASP A 513 -5.16 27.75 -11.20
N THR A 514 -5.84 28.31 -10.21
CA THR A 514 -5.67 29.70 -9.76
C THR A 514 -5.03 29.67 -8.37
N ALA A 515 -3.96 30.43 -8.19
CA ALA A 515 -3.31 30.55 -6.89
C ALA A 515 -4.24 31.26 -5.89
N ILE A 516 -4.58 30.57 -4.80
CA ILE A 516 -5.39 31.11 -3.71
C ILE A 516 -4.44 31.59 -2.61
N ASN A 517 -4.34 32.91 -2.44
CA ASN A 517 -3.43 33.57 -1.48
C ASN A 517 -4.15 34.08 -0.21
N GLU A 518 -5.42 33.74 -0.05
CA GLU A 518 -6.28 34.13 1.07
C GLU A 518 -6.75 32.92 1.88
N ASN A 519 -7.31 33.15 3.07
CA ASN A 519 -7.98 32.10 3.84
C ASN A 519 -9.13 31.54 3.00
N LYS A 520 -9.14 30.22 2.80
CA LYS A 520 -10.14 29.58 1.97
C LYS A 520 -10.42 28.17 2.45
N VAL A 521 -11.70 27.79 2.44
CA VAL A 521 -12.18 26.52 2.99
C VAL A 521 -13.07 25.86 1.96
N PHE A 522 -12.88 24.56 1.75
CA PHE A 522 -13.40 23.86 0.60
C PHE A 522 -14.14 22.58 0.98
N LYS A 523 -15.21 22.32 0.23
CA LYS A 523 -15.86 21.01 0.10
C LYS A 523 -15.52 20.41 -1.26
N SER A 524 -15.05 19.16 -1.26
CA SER A 524 -14.81 18.37 -2.46
C SER A 524 -16.07 17.58 -2.79
N VAL A 525 -16.63 17.77 -3.99
CA VAL A 525 -17.86 17.10 -4.43
C VAL A 525 -17.61 16.43 -5.78
N PRO A 526 -16.96 15.26 -5.80
CA PRO A 526 -16.80 14.47 -7.02
C PRO A 526 -18.02 13.58 -7.29
N GLU A 527 -18.20 13.18 -8.56
CA GLU A 527 -19.17 12.15 -8.95
C GLU A 527 -18.81 10.76 -8.40
N ASN A 528 -19.79 9.88 -8.25
CA ASN A 528 -19.60 8.54 -7.68
C ASN A 528 -18.61 7.68 -8.50
N ASP A 529 -18.68 7.72 -9.84
CA ASP A 529 -17.73 7.01 -10.70
C ASP A 529 -16.30 7.49 -10.47
N SER A 530 -16.11 8.80 -10.32
CA SER A 530 -14.82 9.41 -9.98
C SER A 530 -14.34 8.98 -8.59
N LYS A 531 -15.22 8.86 -7.58
CA LYS A 531 -14.86 8.34 -6.25
C LYS A 531 -14.40 6.89 -6.32
N GLU A 532 -15.12 6.03 -7.02
CA GLU A 532 -14.82 4.59 -7.09
C GLU A 532 -13.58 4.30 -7.94
N LEU A 533 -13.41 5.03 -9.05
CA LEU A 533 -12.18 4.99 -9.84
C LEU A 533 -10.99 5.50 -9.03
N ALA A 534 -11.17 6.63 -8.34
CA ALA A 534 -10.17 7.14 -7.42
C ALA A 534 -9.84 6.06 -6.40
N LYS A 535 -10.77 5.44 -5.67
CA LYS A 535 -10.42 4.35 -4.72
C LYS A 535 -9.64 3.17 -5.33
N LYS A 536 -9.88 2.84 -6.60
CA LYS A 536 -9.17 1.76 -7.31
C LYS A 536 -7.74 2.12 -7.72
N LEU A 537 -7.53 3.36 -8.14
CA LEU A 537 -6.24 3.89 -8.57
C LEU A 537 -5.50 4.58 -7.43
N ALA A 538 -6.24 4.97 -6.39
CA ALA A 538 -5.80 5.89 -5.39
C ALA A 538 -4.82 5.19 -4.53
N SER A 539 -3.68 5.81 -4.61
CA SER A 539 -2.60 5.48 -3.79
C SER A 539 -2.79 6.35 -2.51
N VAL A 540 -3.04 7.68 -2.59
CA VAL A 540 -3.43 8.49 -1.41
C VAL A 540 -4.96 8.69 -1.29
N VAL A 541 -5.58 8.25 -0.18
CA VAL A 541 -7.03 8.39 0.09
C VAL A 541 -7.27 9.10 1.42
N ILE A 542 -8.04 10.19 1.46
CA ILE A 542 -8.38 10.91 2.70
C ILE A 542 -9.91 11.02 2.82
N GLU A 543 -10.51 10.15 3.62
CA GLU A 543 -11.97 10.06 3.75
C GLU A 543 -12.44 9.80 5.19
N GLY A 544 -13.67 10.21 5.51
CA GLY A 544 -14.33 9.91 6.78
C GLY A 544 -13.69 10.57 8.00
N ASN A 545 -12.73 11.48 7.83
CA ASN A 545 -12.08 12.15 8.93
C ASN A 545 -12.96 13.27 9.51
N VAL A 546 -12.91 13.45 10.84
CA VAL A 546 -13.82 14.35 11.55
C VAL A 546 -13.09 15.27 12.53
N VAL A 547 -13.48 16.55 12.52
CA VAL A 547 -13.06 17.52 13.55
C VAL A 547 -14.29 17.94 14.38
N GLY A 548 -14.48 17.41 15.59
CA GLY A 548 -15.60 17.84 16.45
C GLY A 548 -15.87 16.99 17.69
N ASN A 549 -16.56 17.61 18.67
CA ASN A 549 -17.15 16.93 19.84
C ASN A 549 -18.66 17.20 19.89
N ASP A 550 -19.42 16.13 20.08
CA ASP A 550 -20.80 16.20 20.56
C ASP A 550 -20.85 16.72 22.02
N VAL A 551 -21.98 17.35 22.33
CA VAL A 551 -22.30 18.41 23.30
C VAL A 551 -21.95 18.18 24.78
N SER A 552 -21.41 19.21 25.48
CA SER A 552 -21.76 19.62 26.87
C SER A 552 -20.66 20.42 27.62
N TYR A 553 -20.40 21.70 27.34
CA TYR A 553 -19.74 22.59 28.33
C TYR A 553 -20.21 24.04 28.20
N GLY A 554 -20.89 24.53 29.23
CA GLY A 554 -21.48 25.88 29.28
C GLY A 554 -20.50 26.93 29.79
N HIS A 555 -19.79 27.60 28.88
CA HIS A 555 -19.09 28.86 29.17
C HIS A 555 -19.56 29.93 28.19
N ALA A 556 -19.74 31.16 28.69
CA ALA A 556 -20.20 32.30 27.90
C ALA A 556 -19.20 32.65 26.79
N ALA A 557 -19.72 32.77 25.57
CA ALA A 557 -18.96 32.92 24.34
C ALA A 557 -18.20 34.26 24.24
N GLN A 558 -16.93 34.20 23.85
CA GLN A 558 -16.31 35.24 23.02
C GLN A 558 -16.31 34.74 21.58
N ALA A 559 -16.66 35.63 20.64
CA ALA A 559 -16.80 35.29 19.22
C ALA A 559 -15.45 34.84 18.63
N GLY A 560 -15.37 33.63 18.08
CA GLY A 560 -14.22 33.18 17.29
C GLY A 560 -13.72 31.75 17.48
N LEU A 561 -14.56 30.75 17.79
CA LEU A 561 -14.10 29.35 17.78
C LEU A 561 -13.98 28.82 16.34
N GLY A 562 -12.80 28.30 15.99
CA GLY A 562 -12.49 27.74 14.67
C GLY A 562 -12.49 26.21 14.71
N ILE A 563 -13.37 25.59 13.93
CA ILE A 563 -13.27 24.16 13.58
C ILE A 563 -13.12 24.12 12.06
N SER A 564 -11.97 23.65 11.57
CA SER A 564 -11.73 23.67 10.14
C SER A 564 -10.87 22.55 9.58
N GLY A 565 -11.20 22.08 8.38
CA GLY A 565 -10.44 21.03 7.68
C GLY A 565 -10.66 19.65 8.27
N GLY A 566 -11.86 19.09 8.08
CA GLY A 566 -12.18 17.71 8.45
C GLY A 566 -11.14 16.71 7.91
N GLY A 567 -10.84 16.83 6.62
CA GLY A 567 -9.79 16.03 5.95
C GLY A 567 -8.41 16.61 6.22
N ILE A 568 -8.16 17.80 5.66
CA ILE A 568 -6.87 18.49 5.77
C ILE A 568 -7.08 19.91 6.27
N ALA A 569 -6.22 20.36 7.17
CA ALA A 569 -5.99 21.78 7.34
C ALA A 569 -4.50 22.09 7.18
N ASN A 570 -4.23 23.08 6.34
CA ASN A 570 -2.90 23.33 5.83
C ASN A 570 -2.56 24.83 5.90
N ASN A 571 -1.40 25.11 6.46
CA ASN A 571 -0.76 26.42 6.47
C ASN A 571 0.66 26.35 5.84
N GLY A 572 1.05 25.19 5.30
CA GLY A 572 2.41 24.82 4.91
C GLY A 572 2.55 24.21 3.52
N LYS A 573 3.80 23.81 3.18
CA LYS A 573 4.09 23.20 1.87
C LYS A 573 3.63 21.75 1.89
N LEU A 574 2.69 21.40 1.03
CA LEU A 574 2.15 20.05 0.92
C LEU A 574 2.07 19.68 -0.55
N ILE A 575 2.82 18.65 -0.95
CA ILE A 575 2.85 18.16 -2.33
C ILE A 575 2.13 16.82 -2.36
N PHE A 576 1.04 16.76 -3.12
CA PHE A 576 0.40 15.51 -3.49
C PHE A 576 0.73 15.17 -4.93
N GLY A 577 1.28 13.97 -5.17
CA GLY A 577 1.62 13.49 -6.50
C GLY A 577 2.71 14.28 -7.23
N THR A 578 2.84 14.05 -8.53
CA THR A 578 3.88 14.65 -9.40
C THR A 578 3.28 15.50 -10.51
N GLU A 579 3.95 16.60 -10.89
CA GLU A 579 3.56 17.43 -12.03
C GLU A 579 3.75 16.65 -13.35
N ASP A 580 2.71 15.92 -13.75
CA ASP A 580 2.70 15.15 -14.99
C ASP A 580 1.30 15.10 -15.59
N THR A 581 0.82 16.26 -16.06
CA THR A 581 -0.47 16.40 -16.74
C THR A 581 -0.34 16.09 -18.23
N TRP A 582 -1.35 15.40 -18.75
CA TRP A 582 -1.47 15.00 -20.15
C TRP A 582 -2.72 15.62 -20.77
N LYS A 583 -2.80 15.58 -22.09
CA LYS A 583 -4.00 15.93 -22.85
C LYS A 583 -4.52 14.69 -23.56
N LEU A 584 -5.82 14.44 -23.49
CA LEU A 584 -6.46 13.42 -24.32
C LEU A 584 -7.11 14.10 -25.52
N LYS A 585 -6.74 13.69 -26.73
CA LYS A 585 -7.30 14.18 -27.99
C LYS A 585 -8.19 13.13 -28.62
N ILE A 586 -9.39 13.52 -29.01
CA ILE A 586 -10.39 12.66 -29.63
C ILE A 586 -10.69 13.21 -31.01
N ASN A 587 -10.42 12.42 -32.04
CA ASN A 587 -10.83 12.72 -33.41
C ASN A 587 -11.95 11.78 -33.81
N LYS A 588 -13.01 12.33 -34.40
CA LYS A 588 -14.14 11.57 -34.88
C LYS A 588 -14.17 11.52 -36.41
N ALA A 589 -14.30 10.31 -36.92
CA ALA A 589 -14.47 10.00 -38.33
C ALA A 589 -15.75 9.20 -38.56
N TRP A 590 -16.20 9.25 -39.80
CA TRP A 590 -17.35 8.51 -40.30
C TRP A 590 -16.90 7.78 -41.56
N ASP A 591 -17.16 6.48 -41.60
CA ASP A 591 -16.73 5.59 -42.66
C ASP A 591 -17.88 4.67 -43.05
N SER A 592 -17.88 4.24 -44.31
CA SER A 592 -18.89 3.32 -44.83
C SER A 592 -20.32 3.76 -44.52
N ASP A 593 -20.61 5.07 -44.67
CA ASP A 593 -21.90 5.69 -44.37
C ASP A 593 -22.43 6.62 -45.48
N ASP A 594 -23.67 7.10 -45.34
CA ASP A 594 -24.21 8.20 -46.15
C ASP A 594 -24.05 9.53 -45.38
N PRO A 595 -23.20 10.46 -45.88
CA PRO A 595 -22.95 11.75 -45.24
C PRO A 595 -24.19 12.59 -44.95
N ASN A 596 -25.29 12.41 -45.70
CA ASN A 596 -26.52 13.17 -45.53
C ASN A 596 -27.40 12.65 -44.39
N THR A 597 -27.05 11.49 -43.82
CA THR A 597 -27.82 10.83 -42.76
C THR A 597 -27.11 10.87 -41.40
N ARG A 598 -25.94 11.53 -41.33
CA ARG A 598 -25.18 11.69 -40.11
C ARG A 598 -25.95 12.54 -39.09
N PRO A 599 -25.83 12.24 -37.78
CA PRO A 599 -26.32 13.15 -36.76
C PRO A 599 -25.58 14.50 -36.84
N GLU A 600 -26.26 15.58 -36.44
CA GLU A 600 -25.66 16.92 -36.40
C GLU A 600 -24.58 17.02 -35.30
N GLU A 601 -24.81 16.31 -34.19
CA GLU A 601 -23.98 16.26 -33.00
C GLU A 601 -24.09 14.90 -32.31
N ILE A 602 -23.05 14.52 -31.56
CA ILE A 602 -23.04 13.34 -30.68
C ILE A 602 -22.35 13.69 -29.36
N ASP A 603 -22.72 12.97 -28.31
CA ASP A 603 -22.00 13.00 -27.04
C ASP A 603 -21.17 11.72 -26.88
N VAL A 604 -19.93 11.87 -26.42
CA VAL A 604 -19.02 10.75 -26.20
C VAL A 604 -18.56 10.77 -24.74
N ASP A 605 -18.99 9.77 -23.98
CA ASP A 605 -18.44 9.51 -22.66
C ASP A 605 -17.02 8.96 -22.79
N VAL A 606 -16.09 9.55 -22.07
CA VAL A 606 -14.72 9.04 -21.89
C VAL A 606 -14.70 8.19 -20.63
N LEU A 607 -14.25 6.94 -20.76
CA LEU A 607 -14.21 6.00 -19.65
C LEU A 607 -12.79 5.52 -19.37
N VAL A 608 -12.47 5.33 -18.09
CA VAL A 608 -11.28 4.59 -17.64
C VAL A 608 -11.76 3.30 -16.98
N GLY A 609 -11.41 2.16 -17.56
CA GLY A 609 -12.05 0.89 -17.28
C GLY A 609 -13.55 0.98 -17.60
N LYS A 610 -14.38 0.95 -16.55
CA LYS A 610 -15.85 1.08 -16.65
C LYS A 610 -16.39 2.43 -16.16
N PHE A 611 -15.53 3.29 -15.63
CA PHE A 611 -15.92 4.51 -14.91
C PHE A 611 -15.89 5.69 -15.86
N LYS A 612 -16.99 6.45 -15.93
CA LYS A 612 -17.02 7.70 -16.70
C LYS A 612 -16.15 8.75 -16.01
N VAL A 613 -15.24 9.37 -16.77
CA VAL A 613 -14.33 10.42 -16.27
C VAL A 613 -14.56 11.77 -16.94
N ASP A 614 -15.17 11.77 -18.13
CA ASP A 614 -15.51 12.97 -18.88
C ASP A 614 -16.63 12.70 -19.88
N GLN A 615 -17.19 13.76 -20.46
CA GLN A 615 -18.07 13.69 -21.63
C GLN A 615 -17.70 14.81 -22.59
N VAL A 616 -17.40 14.46 -23.83
CA VAL A 616 -17.11 15.43 -24.89
C VAL A 616 -18.27 15.51 -25.87
N HIS A 617 -18.53 16.73 -26.32
CA HIS A 617 -19.51 17.02 -27.34
C HIS A 617 -18.81 17.15 -28.70
N LEU A 618 -19.27 16.41 -29.72
CA LEU A 618 -18.66 16.40 -31.05
C LEU A 618 -19.70 16.77 -32.10
N SER A 619 -19.35 17.71 -32.97
CA SER A 619 -20.23 18.22 -34.01
C SER A 619 -19.45 18.65 -35.24
N LYS A 620 -20.16 19.00 -36.31
CA LYS A 620 -19.52 19.60 -37.49
C LYS A 620 -18.82 20.92 -37.16
N ASP A 621 -19.35 21.69 -36.22
CA ASP A 621 -18.85 23.03 -35.88
C ASP A 621 -17.49 22.98 -35.19
N ASN A 622 -17.23 21.97 -34.36
CA ASN A 622 -15.91 21.72 -33.77
C ASN A 622 -15.01 20.82 -34.62
N GLY A 623 -15.38 20.61 -35.89
CA GLY A 623 -14.63 19.78 -36.82
C GLY A 623 -14.56 18.30 -36.43
N TRP A 624 -15.52 17.82 -35.63
CA TRP A 624 -15.54 16.46 -35.08
C TRP A 624 -14.29 16.14 -34.25
N THR A 625 -13.82 17.13 -33.47
CA THR A 625 -12.66 16.97 -32.58
C THR A 625 -12.95 17.51 -31.19
N ALA A 626 -12.37 16.87 -30.18
CA ALA A 626 -12.40 17.34 -28.81
C ALA A 626 -11.05 17.12 -28.12
N GLU A 627 -10.75 18.00 -27.16
CA GLU A 627 -9.60 17.86 -26.27
C GLU A 627 -10.07 17.84 -24.82
N VAL A 628 -9.59 16.86 -24.06
CA VAL A 628 -9.76 16.78 -22.62
C VAL A 628 -8.43 17.17 -21.98
N LEU A 629 -8.43 18.36 -21.36
CA LEU A 629 -7.25 18.92 -20.70
C LEU A 629 -7.02 18.28 -19.33
N ASN A 630 -5.79 18.39 -18.83
CA ASN A 630 -5.39 17.92 -17.50
C ASN A 630 -5.64 16.42 -17.25
N PHE A 631 -5.68 15.61 -18.32
CA PHE A 631 -5.87 14.17 -18.24
C PHE A 631 -4.68 13.51 -17.52
N PRO A 632 -4.88 12.43 -16.73
CA PRO A 632 -3.78 11.74 -16.07
C PRO A 632 -2.84 11.07 -17.08
N ASN A 633 -1.58 10.87 -16.70
CA ASN A 633 -0.66 10.05 -17.48
C ASN A 633 -1.26 8.63 -17.68
N PRO A 634 -1.53 8.19 -18.92
CA PRO A 634 -2.13 6.88 -19.18
C PRO A 634 -1.33 5.70 -18.61
N ALA A 635 -0.01 5.84 -18.44
CA ALA A 635 0.83 4.82 -17.83
C ALA A 635 0.56 4.60 -16.34
N THR A 636 -0.09 5.55 -15.67
CA THR A 636 -0.39 5.50 -14.22
C THR A 636 -1.79 4.96 -13.90
N LEU A 637 -2.59 4.64 -14.92
CA LEU A 637 -3.93 4.06 -14.76
C LEU A 637 -3.84 2.56 -14.45
N ILE A 638 -3.23 2.21 -13.32
CA ILE A 638 -3.01 0.83 -12.88
C ILE A 638 -3.91 0.56 -11.68
N ASP A 639 -4.73 -0.50 -11.74
CA ASP A 639 -5.51 -0.96 -10.59
C ASP A 639 -4.53 -1.43 -9.50
N ALA A 640 -4.55 -0.76 -8.35
CA ALA A 640 -3.59 -0.99 -7.28
C ALA A 640 -3.68 -2.42 -6.70
N SER A 641 -4.82 -3.09 -6.84
CA SER A 641 -5.05 -4.44 -6.30
C SER A 641 -4.57 -5.55 -7.23
N THR A 642 -4.65 -5.35 -8.56
CA THR A 642 -4.29 -6.38 -9.54
C THR A 642 -2.98 -6.10 -10.27
N GLY A 643 -2.51 -4.85 -10.25
CA GLY A 643 -1.39 -4.40 -11.08
C GLY A 643 -1.73 -4.28 -12.57
N GLU A 644 -2.99 -4.46 -12.96
CA GLU A 644 -3.43 -4.38 -14.35
C GLU A 644 -3.71 -2.93 -14.76
N LYS A 645 -3.30 -2.58 -15.99
CA LYS A 645 -3.60 -1.28 -16.59
C LYS A 645 -5.08 -1.22 -16.97
N LEU A 646 -5.79 -0.20 -16.48
CA LEU A 646 -7.17 0.09 -16.88
C LEU A 646 -7.18 0.71 -18.28
N PRO A 647 -8.01 0.18 -19.22
CA PRO A 647 -8.09 0.71 -20.57
C PRO A 647 -8.86 2.03 -20.59
N ILE A 648 -8.52 2.91 -21.54
CA ILE A 648 -9.35 4.07 -21.88
C ILE A 648 -10.32 3.62 -22.98
N THR A 649 -11.62 3.77 -22.73
CA THR A 649 -12.69 3.35 -23.65
C THR A 649 -13.71 4.46 -23.83
N PHE A 650 -14.59 4.31 -24.82
CA PHE A 650 -15.55 5.34 -25.21
C PHE A 650 -16.95 4.76 -25.35
N ARG A 651 -17.96 5.54 -24.96
CA ARG A 651 -19.37 5.21 -25.16
C ARG A 651 -20.05 6.40 -25.82
N GLU A 652 -20.60 6.20 -27.01
CA GLU A 652 -21.27 7.25 -27.78
C GLU A 652 -22.79 7.24 -27.56
N SER A 653 -23.39 8.43 -27.57
CA SER A 653 -24.83 8.68 -27.58
C SER A 653 -25.18 9.61 -28.75
N GLY A 654 -26.28 9.33 -29.47
CA GLY A 654 -26.70 10.11 -30.64
C GLY A 654 -26.22 9.55 -31.99
N ALA A 655 -25.52 8.42 -32.01
CA ALA A 655 -25.03 7.74 -33.22
C ALA A 655 -25.73 6.38 -33.48
N ASP A 656 -27.06 6.35 -33.37
CA ASP A 656 -27.80 5.09 -33.38
C ASP A 656 -27.60 4.27 -34.68
N GLY A 657 -27.41 2.96 -34.47
CA GLY A 657 -27.19 1.98 -35.54
C GLY A 657 -25.86 2.12 -36.26
N TYR A 658 -24.86 2.80 -35.69
CA TYR A 658 -23.47 2.74 -36.14
C TYR A 658 -22.67 1.80 -35.24
N ASP A 659 -21.67 1.14 -35.82
CA ASP A 659 -20.63 0.40 -35.11
C ASP A 659 -19.42 1.31 -34.87
N LEU A 660 -19.04 1.48 -33.61
CA LEU A 660 -17.88 2.29 -33.23
C LEU A 660 -16.59 1.47 -33.29
N ALA A 661 -15.64 1.91 -34.11
CA ALA A 661 -14.26 1.45 -34.09
C ALA A 661 -13.36 2.49 -33.40
N VAL A 662 -12.53 2.05 -32.46
CA VAL A 662 -11.60 2.90 -31.70
C VAL A 662 -10.16 2.49 -32.03
N VAL A 663 -9.34 3.47 -32.41
CA VAL A 663 -7.90 3.28 -32.65
C VAL A 663 -7.12 4.22 -31.74
N GLU A 664 -6.23 3.65 -30.94
CA GLU A 664 -5.23 4.39 -30.17
C GLU A 664 -4.02 4.70 -31.05
N GLU A 665 -3.65 5.98 -31.18
CA GLU A 665 -2.42 6.38 -31.89
C GLU A 665 -1.21 6.45 -30.95
N GLY A 666 -1.42 6.57 -29.64
CA GLY A 666 -0.37 6.60 -28.62
C GLY A 666 0.05 8.02 -28.19
N ASP A 667 1.19 8.09 -27.50
CA ASP A 667 1.83 9.32 -27.01
C ASP A 667 2.65 9.99 -28.13
N ASP A 668 2.41 11.28 -28.38
CA ASP A 668 3.16 12.09 -29.34
C ASP A 668 4.47 12.68 -28.77
N GLN A 669 4.87 12.26 -27.56
CA GLN A 669 6.00 12.77 -26.76
C GLN A 669 5.82 14.21 -26.28
N ALA A 670 4.72 14.87 -26.60
CA ALA A 670 4.32 16.18 -26.09
C ALA A 670 3.28 16.06 -24.97
N LYS A 671 3.15 14.86 -24.36
CA LYS A 671 2.12 14.52 -23.36
C LYS A 671 0.70 14.64 -23.92
N VAL A 672 0.51 14.41 -25.22
CA VAL A 672 -0.80 14.29 -25.85
C VAL A 672 -1.03 12.84 -26.23
N TYR A 673 -2.16 12.31 -25.79
CA TYR A 673 -2.59 10.95 -26.05
C TYR A 673 -3.83 10.98 -26.95
N THR A 674 -3.74 10.35 -28.13
CA THR A 674 -4.74 10.53 -29.19
C THR A 674 -5.54 9.26 -29.49
N PHE A 675 -6.86 9.40 -29.61
CA PHE A 675 -7.77 8.37 -30.09
C PHE A 675 -8.54 8.83 -31.33
N ASN A 676 -8.64 7.92 -32.31
CA ASN A 676 -9.52 8.07 -33.45
C ASN A 676 -10.73 7.16 -33.29
N LEU A 677 -11.91 7.78 -33.22
CA LEU A 677 -13.21 7.12 -33.16
C LEU A 677 -13.80 7.12 -34.56
N THR A 678 -14.13 5.97 -35.12
CA THR A 678 -14.71 5.84 -36.46
C THR A 678 -16.05 5.13 -36.39
N ASN A 679 -17.13 5.83 -36.73
CA ASN A 679 -18.43 5.19 -36.87
C ASN A 679 -18.60 4.59 -38.25
N ARG A 680 -19.06 3.33 -38.28
CA ARG A 680 -19.32 2.56 -39.51
C ARG A 680 -20.75 2.09 -39.56
N LYS A 681 -21.40 2.16 -40.71
CA LYS A 681 -22.63 1.37 -40.95
C LYS A 681 -22.19 0.02 -41.47
N LEU A 682 -22.41 -1.03 -40.68
CA LEU A 682 -22.12 -2.39 -41.08
C LEU A 682 -23.42 -3.17 -41.31
N VAL A 683 -23.34 -4.17 -42.17
CA VAL A 683 -24.39 -5.15 -42.42
C VAL A 683 -23.84 -6.56 -42.29
N GLU A 684 -24.74 -7.52 -42.11
CA GLU A 684 -24.46 -8.94 -42.22
C GLU A 684 -25.26 -9.52 -43.39
N VAL A 685 -24.70 -10.54 -44.04
CA VAL A 685 -25.33 -11.24 -45.17
C VAL A 685 -25.49 -12.71 -44.80
N PRO A 686 -26.68 -13.14 -44.35
CA PRO A 686 -26.97 -14.54 -44.06
C PRO A 686 -27.01 -15.39 -45.32
N VAL A 687 -26.54 -16.63 -45.23
CA VAL A 687 -26.57 -17.61 -46.31
C VAL A 687 -27.01 -18.97 -45.78
N GLU A 688 -27.96 -19.57 -46.49
CA GLU A 688 -28.45 -20.92 -46.27
C GLU A 688 -28.29 -21.75 -47.55
N LYS A 689 -27.98 -23.03 -47.38
CA LYS A 689 -27.86 -23.99 -48.46
C LYS A 689 -28.98 -25.04 -48.36
N ALA A 690 -29.73 -25.16 -49.46
CA ALA A 690 -30.74 -26.18 -49.69
C ALA A 690 -30.29 -27.18 -50.77
N TRP A 691 -30.73 -28.42 -50.63
CA TRP A 691 -30.42 -29.52 -51.55
C TRP A 691 -31.72 -30.08 -52.16
N ASP A 692 -31.81 -30.06 -53.49
CA ASP A 692 -32.86 -30.70 -54.30
C ASP A 692 -32.26 -31.92 -55.01
N ASP A 693 -31.99 -32.96 -54.23
CA ASP A 693 -31.16 -34.12 -54.64
C ASP A 693 -31.74 -35.47 -54.18
N PHE A 694 -33.06 -35.48 -53.91
CA PHE A 694 -33.80 -36.64 -53.39
C PHE A 694 -33.20 -37.22 -52.10
N GLU A 695 -32.92 -36.36 -51.11
CA GLU A 695 -32.26 -36.78 -49.85
C GLU A 695 -30.92 -37.46 -50.08
N ASN A 696 -30.11 -36.89 -50.98
CA ASN A 696 -28.80 -37.41 -51.39
C ASN A 696 -28.85 -38.87 -51.89
N LYS A 697 -29.94 -39.28 -52.57
CA LYS A 697 -30.14 -40.65 -53.08
C LYS A 697 -28.97 -41.19 -53.91
N HIS A 698 -28.31 -40.31 -54.66
CA HIS A 698 -27.20 -40.66 -55.55
C HIS A 698 -25.82 -40.58 -54.88
N GLN A 699 -25.75 -40.20 -53.59
CA GLN A 699 -24.50 -40.05 -52.82
C GLN A 699 -23.49 -39.09 -53.48
N LEU A 700 -24.00 -38.08 -54.18
CA LEU A 700 -23.19 -37.08 -54.91
C LEU A 700 -22.99 -35.79 -54.10
N ARG A 701 -23.73 -35.58 -53.00
CA ARG A 701 -23.62 -34.37 -52.18
C ARG A 701 -22.23 -34.30 -51.54
N PRO A 702 -21.47 -33.20 -51.75
CA PRO A 702 -20.18 -33.02 -51.10
C PRO A 702 -20.33 -32.81 -49.58
N GLU A 703 -19.26 -33.03 -48.84
CA GLU A 703 -19.24 -32.79 -47.38
C GLU A 703 -19.35 -31.31 -47.03
N SER A 704 -18.86 -30.42 -47.90
CA SER A 704 -18.97 -28.98 -47.76
C SER A 704 -19.03 -28.28 -49.12
N ILE A 705 -19.50 -27.03 -49.11
CA ILE A 705 -19.40 -26.11 -50.24
C ILE A 705 -18.74 -24.81 -49.78
N ASP A 706 -18.08 -24.12 -50.71
CA ASP A 706 -17.63 -22.75 -50.52
C ASP A 706 -18.60 -21.79 -51.22
N VAL A 707 -19.12 -20.84 -50.45
CA VAL A 707 -19.87 -19.70 -50.96
C VAL A 707 -18.98 -18.48 -50.96
N GLU A 708 -18.90 -17.76 -52.07
CA GLU A 708 -18.11 -16.54 -52.19
C GLU A 708 -19.02 -15.30 -52.19
N LEU A 709 -18.65 -14.29 -51.41
CA LEU A 709 -19.33 -13.01 -51.37
C LEU A 709 -18.97 -12.18 -52.62
N VAL A 710 -19.98 -11.61 -53.25
CA VAL A 710 -19.89 -10.73 -54.42
C VAL A 710 -20.35 -9.34 -54.01
N VAL A 711 -19.57 -8.31 -54.36
CA VAL A 711 -19.83 -6.91 -54.03
C VAL A 711 -19.83 -6.10 -55.32
N ASP A 712 -20.93 -5.39 -55.61
CA ASP A 712 -21.15 -4.64 -56.85
C ASP A 712 -20.84 -5.48 -58.11
N GLY A 713 -21.28 -6.74 -58.11
CA GLY A 713 -21.07 -7.69 -59.20
C GLY A 713 -19.64 -8.23 -59.34
N LYS A 714 -18.73 -7.89 -58.42
CA LYS A 714 -17.34 -8.37 -58.42
C LYS A 714 -17.07 -9.30 -57.24
N ALA A 715 -16.29 -10.34 -57.49
CA ALA A 715 -15.84 -11.26 -56.46
C ALA A 715 -15.04 -10.53 -55.38
N SER A 716 -15.41 -10.68 -54.10
CA SER A 716 -14.67 -10.10 -52.99
C SER A 716 -13.46 -10.94 -52.55
N GLY A 717 -13.44 -12.22 -52.91
CA GLY A 717 -12.49 -13.21 -52.41
C GLY A 717 -12.82 -13.75 -51.01
N GLN A 718 -13.80 -13.17 -50.30
CA GLN A 718 -14.27 -13.71 -49.02
C GLN A 718 -15.14 -14.93 -49.26
N LYS A 719 -14.85 -16.01 -48.53
CA LYS A 719 -15.56 -17.28 -48.63
C LYS A 719 -16.20 -17.67 -47.30
N LEU A 720 -17.34 -18.33 -47.38
CA LEU A 720 -18.09 -18.93 -46.29
C LEU A 720 -18.27 -20.41 -46.62
N THR A 721 -17.76 -21.29 -45.77
CA THR A 721 -17.91 -22.74 -45.94
C THR A 721 -19.20 -23.22 -45.25
N LEU A 722 -20.06 -23.90 -45.99
CA LEU A 722 -21.31 -24.49 -45.49
C LEU A 722 -21.21 -26.01 -45.54
N ASN A 723 -21.65 -26.70 -44.48
CA ASN A 723 -21.55 -28.15 -44.35
C ASN A 723 -22.65 -28.71 -43.42
N GLY A 724 -22.64 -30.03 -43.21
CA GLY A 724 -23.59 -30.68 -42.29
C GLY A 724 -23.49 -30.17 -40.85
N ASP A 725 -22.28 -29.88 -40.37
CA ASP A 725 -22.03 -29.48 -38.97
C ASP A 725 -22.67 -28.13 -38.63
N ASN A 726 -22.64 -27.17 -39.55
CA ASN A 726 -23.31 -25.87 -39.38
C ASN A 726 -24.75 -25.86 -39.90
N SER A 727 -25.34 -27.05 -40.11
CA SER A 727 -26.68 -27.20 -40.66
C SER A 727 -26.88 -26.43 -41.97
N TRP A 728 -25.82 -26.32 -42.77
CA TRP A 728 -25.80 -25.63 -44.04
C TRP A 728 -26.16 -24.13 -43.96
N LYS A 729 -25.90 -23.49 -42.82
CA LYS A 729 -26.17 -22.07 -42.58
C LYS A 729 -24.92 -21.33 -42.08
N GLY A 730 -24.80 -20.07 -42.49
CA GLY A 730 -23.74 -19.17 -42.04
C GLY A 730 -24.04 -17.73 -42.40
N LYS A 731 -23.11 -16.82 -42.12
CA LYS A 731 -23.23 -15.40 -42.50
C LYS A 731 -21.88 -14.76 -42.72
N PHE A 732 -21.85 -13.78 -43.61
CA PHE A 732 -20.76 -12.81 -43.68
C PHE A 732 -21.09 -11.65 -42.74
N GLU A 733 -20.19 -11.31 -41.82
CA GLU A 733 -20.42 -10.28 -40.78
C GLU A 733 -19.53 -9.05 -41.00
N LYS A 734 -19.90 -7.93 -40.36
CA LYS A 734 -19.11 -6.68 -40.33
C LYS A 734 -18.78 -6.14 -41.72
N LEU A 735 -19.70 -6.29 -42.67
CA LEU A 735 -19.53 -5.82 -44.04
C LEU A 735 -19.89 -4.33 -44.14
N PRO A 736 -19.08 -3.49 -44.82
CA PRO A 736 -19.38 -2.07 -44.97
C PRO A 736 -20.70 -1.86 -45.73
N LYS A 737 -21.62 -1.04 -45.23
CA LYS A 737 -22.88 -0.80 -45.92
C LYS A 737 -22.71 0.12 -47.14
N TYR A 738 -21.78 1.08 -47.05
CA TYR A 738 -21.53 2.06 -48.11
C TYR A 738 -20.06 2.09 -48.50
N LYS A 739 -19.78 2.57 -49.71
CA LYS A 739 -18.45 2.97 -50.20
C LYS A 739 -18.58 4.29 -50.94
N ASP A 740 -17.78 5.28 -50.56
CA ASP A 740 -17.80 6.63 -51.15
C ASP A 740 -19.21 7.27 -51.16
N GLY A 741 -19.99 7.02 -50.11
CA GLY A 741 -21.38 7.51 -49.96
C GLY A 741 -22.44 6.73 -50.75
N LYS A 742 -22.09 5.64 -51.43
CA LYS A 742 -23.03 4.79 -52.18
C LYS A 742 -23.21 3.44 -51.50
N GLU A 743 -24.46 3.00 -51.37
CA GLU A 743 -24.79 1.70 -50.79
C GLU A 743 -24.20 0.57 -51.67
N LEU A 744 -23.55 -0.40 -51.03
CA LEU A 744 -22.92 -1.53 -51.69
C LEU A 744 -23.95 -2.63 -51.98
N ASP A 745 -23.95 -3.16 -53.20
CA ASP A 745 -24.80 -4.29 -53.56
C ASP A 745 -24.11 -5.62 -53.24
N TYR A 746 -24.68 -6.35 -52.27
CA TYR A 746 -24.17 -7.64 -51.83
C TYR A 746 -24.95 -8.78 -52.45
N SER A 747 -24.23 -9.73 -53.06
CA SER A 747 -24.77 -11.00 -53.53
C SER A 747 -23.81 -12.14 -53.19
N VAL A 748 -24.22 -13.38 -53.44
CA VAL A 748 -23.38 -14.56 -53.22
C VAL A 748 -23.33 -15.41 -54.47
N ARG A 749 -22.21 -16.11 -54.65
CA ARG A 749 -22.07 -17.15 -55.66
C ARG A 749 -21.47 -18.40 -55.05
N GLU A 750 -21.97 -19.55 -55.46
CA GLU A 750 -21.36 -20.82 -55.07
C GLU A 750 -20.14 -21.11 -55.95
N VAL A 751 -19.07 -21.62 -55.34
CA VAL A 751 -17.98 -22.26 -56.08
C VAL A 751 -18.50 -23.56 -56.67
N SER A 752 -18.47 -23.67 -58.00
CA SER A 752 -19.08 -24.78 -58.77
C SER A 752 -18.97 -26.15 -58.09
N VAL A 753 -20.11 -26.77 -57.86
CA VAL A 753 -20.22 -28.14 -57.34
C VAL A 753 -20.50 -29.10 -58.49
N GLU A 754 -19.63 -30.10 -58.69
CA GLU A 754 -19.77 -31.06 -59.78
C GLU A 754 -21.09 -31.85 -59.68
N SER A 755 -21.73 -32.13 -60.82
CA SER A 755 -23.03 -32.86 -60.91
C SER A 755 -24.26 -32.13 -60.37
N TYR A 756 -24.15 -30.83 -60.04
CA TYR A 756 -25.27 -30.01 -59.58
C TYR A 756 -25.46 -28.74 -60.42
N GLU A 757 -26.71 -28.35 -60.62
CA GLU A 757 -27.10 -27.02 -61.11
C GLU A 757 -27.44 -26.13 -59.91
N SER A 758 -26.79 -24.97 -59.81
CA SER A 758 -26.90 -24.05 -58.66
C SER A 758 -27.81 -22.86 -58.95
N LYS A 759 -28.72 -22.54 -58.02
CA LYS A 759 -29.60 -21.37 -58.10
C LYS A 759 -29.59 -20.59 -56.79
N VAL A 760 -29.31 -19.29 -56.87
CA VAL A 760 -29.36 -18.36 -55.72
C VAL A 760 -30.70 -17.61 -55.72
N SER A 761 -31.33 -17.48 -54.56
CA SER A 761 -32.55 -16.69 -54.33
C SER A 761 -32.44 -15.93 -53.00
N GLY A 762 -33.31 -14.93 -52.80
CA GLY A 762 -33.24 -14.05 -51.62
C GLY A 762 -32.46 -12.76 -51.89
N ASP A 763 -32.14 -12.03 -50.83
CA ASP A 763 -31.42 -10.75 -50.89
C ASP A 763 -30.52 -10.58 -49.66
N ALA A 764 -29.62 -9.59 -49.70
CA ALA A 764 -28.66 -9.36 -48.62
C ALA A 764 -29.30 -9.06 -47.26
N LYS A 765 -30.50 -8.47 -47.23
CA LYS A 765 -31.18 -8.04 -46.00
C LYS A 765 -31.92 -9.20 -45.31
N HIS A 766 -32.54 -10.08 -46.09
CA HIS A 766 -33.32 -11.22 -45.58
C HIS A 766 -32.55 -12.55 -45.63
N GLY A 767 -31.40 -12.57 -46.29
CA GLY A 767 -30.54 -13.73 -46.47
C GLY A 767 -30.69 -14.38 -47.86
N PHE A 768 -29.62 -15.04 -48.30
CA PHE A 768 -29.60 -15.81 -49.55
C PHE A 768 -29.81 -17.29 -49.29
N VAL A 769 -30.59 -17.94 -50.15
CA VAL A 769 -30.73 -19.40 -50.22
C VAL A 769 -30.13 -19.90 -51.53
N ILE A 770 -29.10 -20.72 -51.42
CA ILE A 770 -28.48 -21.43 -52.55
C ILE A 770 -29.13 -22.81 -52.64
N THR A 771 -29.75 -23.14 -53.76
CA THR A 771 -30.36 -24.45 -54.00
C THR A 771 -29.57 -25.19 -55.07
N ASN A 772 -29.03 -26.36 -54.73
CA ASN A 772 -28.43 -27.24 -55.73
C ASN A 772 -29.37 -28.35 -56.12
N LYS A 773 -29.67 -28.42 -57.42
CA LYS A 773 -30.45 -29.49 -58.02
C LYS A 773 -29.52 -30.49 -58.70
N VAL A 774 -29.65 -31.77 -58.40
CA VAL A 774 -28.82 -32.81 -59.03
C VAL A 774 -29.09 -32.87 -60.54
N ILE A 775 -28.02 -32.91 -61.35
CA ILE A 775 -28.12 -33.07 -62.81
C ILE A 775 -28.30 -34.56 -63.12
N GLU A 776 -29.48 -34.96 -63.58
CA GLU A 776 -29.73 -36.35 -63.97
C GLU A 776 -28.91 -36.74 -65.22
N PRO A 777 -28.18 -37.88 -65.22
CA PRO A 777 -27.45 -38.31 -66.40
C PRO A 777 -28.41 -38.71 -67.53
N THR A 778 -28.26 -38.10 -68.71
CA THR A 778 -29.08 -38.41 -69.89
C THR A 778 -28.79 -39.83 -70.41
N PRO A 779 -29.79 -40.66 -70.73
CA PRO A 779 -29.56 -42.02 -71.25
C PRO A 779 -28.96 -41.99 -72.67
N THR A 780 -27.87 -42.74 -72.88
CA THR A 780 -27.19 -42.93 -74.17
C THR A 780 -28.12 -43.55 -75.23
N PRO A 781 -28.27 -42.97 -76.45
CA PRO A 781 -29.14 -43.53 -77.48
C PRO A 781 -28.49 -44.67 -78.30
N THR A 782 -29.27 -45.72 -78.58
CA THR A 782 -28.93 -46.93 -79.39
C THR A 782 -29.58 -46.82 -80.81
N PRO A 783 -29.04 -47.42 -81.91
CA PRO A 783 -29.21 -46.89 -83.28
C PRO A 783 -30.23 -47.58 -84.23
N THR A 784 -30.81 -46.76 -85.16
CA THR A 784 -31.35 -46.94 -86.56
C THR A 784 -32.50 -47.94 -86.88
N PRO A 785 -33.35 -47.71 -87.94
CA PRO A 785 -32.98 -47.84 -89.38
C PRO A 785 -33.60 -46.81 -90.38
N THR A 786 -33.06 -46.81 -91.61
CA THR A 786 -33.13 -45.83 -92.72
C THR A 786 -34.27 -46.02 -93.75
N THR A 787 -34.55 -44.97 -94.55
CA THR A 787 -35.11 -45.06 -95.93
C THR A 787 -34.59 -43.90 -96.84
N PRO A 788 -34.45 -44.10 -98.17
CA PRO A 788 -33.52 -43.37 -99.07
C PRO A 788 -34.14 -42.16 -99.88
N PRO A 789 -33.33 -41.40 -100.66
CA PRO A 789 -33.42 -39.93 -100.77
C PRO A 789 -33.96 -39.35 -102.10
N LYS A 790 -34.15 -38.02 -102.16
CA LYS A 790 -34.29 -37.22 -103.40
C LYS A 790 -33.52 -35.87 -103.29
N PRO A 791 -33.15 -35.22 -104.41
CA PRO A 791 -31.76 -34.85 -104.72
C PRO A 791 -31.46 -33.36 -104.53
N LYS A 792 -30.23 -33.02 -104.12
CA LYS A 792 -29.72 -31.64 -104.11
C LYS A 792 -28.94 -31.32 -105.38
N LYS A 793 -29.18 -30.14 -105.96
CA LYS A 793 -28.45 -29.55 -107.10
C LYS A 793 -27.00 -29.19 -106.74
N PRO A 794 -26.08 -29.11 -107.73
CA PRO A 794 -24.63 -29.10 -107.52
C PRO A 794 -24.02 -27.73 -107.17
N LYS A 795 -22.88 -27.78 -106.47
CA LYS A 795 -22.02 -26.66 -106.05
C LYS A 795 -21.33 -25.95 -107.23
N LEU A 796 -20.95 -24.69 -107.01
CA LEU A 796 -19.66 -24.15 -107.49
C LEU A 796 -18.92 -23.38 -106.37
N PRO A 797 -17.58 -23.38 -106.40
CA PRO A 797 -16.71 -23.04 -105.28
C PRO A 797 -16.20 -21.59 -105.33
N ARG A 798 -15.65 -21.11 -104.21
CA ARG A 798 -14.67 -20.03 -104.25
C ARG A 798 -13.45 -20.40 -103.40
N THR A 799 -12.35 -20.48 -104.12
CA THR A 799 -10.96 -20.74 -103.73
C THR A 799 -10.29 -19.48 -103.22
N GLY A 800 -9.29 -19.65 -102.34
CA GLY A 800 -8.34 -18.60 -101.96
C GLY A 800 -7.41 -19.08 -100.84
N ASN A 801 -6.36 -19.81 -101.22
CA ASN A 801 -5.32 -20.39 -100.39
C ASN A 801 -4.01 -19.57 -100.52
N ALA A 802 -3.21 -19.49 -99.46
CA ALA A 802 -1.73 -19.36 -99.42
C ALA A 802 -1.31 -18.95 -97.98
N GLY A 803 -0.37 -19.56 -97.25
CA GLY A 803 0.53 -20.73 -97.38
C GLY A 803 1.05 -21.04 -95.94
N GLU A 804 1.25 -22.31 -95.54
CA GLU A 804 2.50 -23.11 -95.61
C GLU A 804 3.75 -22.39 -95.06
N MET A 805 4.72 -22.93 -94.31
CA MET A 805 5.15 -24.21 -93.70
C MET A 805 6.34 -23.82 -92.76
N PHE A 806 6.69 -24.49 -91.64
CA PHE A 806 7.77 -25.50 -91.47
C PHE A 806 8.05 -25.59 -89.93
N ALA A 807 7.96 -26.74 -89.27
CA ALA A 807 8.99 -27.77 -89.00
C ALA A 807 9.92 -27.55 -87.78
N ILE A 808 9.70 -28.41 -86.77
CA ILE A 808 10.65 -29.21 -85.95
C ILE A 808 12.16 -28.94 -86.17
N THR A 809 12.96 -28.67 -85.13
CA THR A 809 13.89 -29.61 -84.41
C THR A 809 14.88 -28.90 -83.44
N ALA A 810 15.09 -29.51 -82.27
CA ALA A 810 16.37 -29.79 -81.55
C ALA A 810 17.21 -28.73 -80.78
N ILE A 811 17.36 -29.03 -79.47
CA ILE A 811 18.60 -29.25 -78.66
C ILE A 811 19.53 -28.05 -78.33
N GLY A 812 19.85 -27.90 -77.03
CA GLY A 812 21.15 -27.35 -76.62
C GLY A 812 21.33 -26.77 -75.21
N LEU A 813 21.49 -27.64 -74.21
CA LEU A 813 22.51 -27.63 -73.13
C LEU A 813 22.80 -26.41 -72.21
N ALA A 814 22.87 -26.74 -70.91
CA ALA A 814 23.88 -26.35 -69.89
C ALA A 814 23.84 -24.91 -69.32
N ALA A 815 24.15 -24.63 -68.06
CA ALA A 815 24.48 -25.42 -66.85
C ALA A 815 24.49 -24.46 -65.62
N ALA A 816 24.35 -25.05 -64.43
CA ALA A 816 24.98 -24.77 -63.11
C ALA A 816 25.31 -23.30 -62.69
N ALA A 817 25.18 -22.86 -61.44
CA ALA A 817 25.50 -23.53 -60.18
C ALA A 817 24.98 -22.73 -58.97
N ALA A 818 24.75 -23.46 -57.86
CA ALA A 818 25.12 -23.22 -56.44
C ALA A 818 25.06 -21.77 -55.87
N ILE A 819 24.59 -21.53 -54.64
CA ILE A 819 25.19 -22.00 -53.37
C ILE A 819 24.18 -21.84 -52.21
N VAL A 820 24.21 -22.85 -51.34
CA VAL A 820 23.62 -22.97 -50.00
C VAL A 820 24.31 -22.05 -48.99
N LEU A 821 23.57 -21.43 -48.06
CA LEU A 821 24.03 -21.32 -46.65
C LEU A 821 22.87 -21.09 -45.67
N ARG A 822 22.65 -22.13 -44.85
CA ARG A 822 22.20 -22.13 -43.44
C ARG A 822 22.83 -20.95 -42.66
N ARG A 823 22.29 -20.38 -41.57
CA ARG A 823 21.71 -20.99 -40.36
C ARG A 823 21.23 -19.87 -39.42
N ARG A 824 20.30 -20.23 -38.54
CA ARG A 824 19.83 -19.52 -37.33
C ARG A 824 20.94 -18.89 -36.47
N GLY A 825 20.59 -17.78 -35.78
CA GLY A 825 21.31 -17.34 -34.58
C GLY A 825 20.92 -15.96 -34.02
N ARG A 826 19.69 -15.81 -33.50
CA ARG A 826 19.27 -15.10 -32.27
C ARG A 826 17.83 -14.64 -32.38
#